data_AF-A0A212U830-F1
#
_entry.id   AF-A0A212U830-F1
#
_cell.length_a   1.000
_cell.length_b   1.000
_cell.length_c   1.000
_cell.angle_alpha   90.00
_cell.angle_beta   90.00
_cell.angle_gamma   90.00
#
_symmetry.space_group_name_H-M   'P 1'
#
loop_
_entity.id
_entity.type
_entity.pdbx_description
1 polymer ?
#
loop_
_entity_poly.entity_id
_entity_poly.type
_entity_poly.pdbx_seq_one_letter_code
_entity_poly.pdbx_strand_id
1 'polypeptide(L)'
;MLLTTKFLRPTSDSRAVKRERLSDLLESLGPKRLNLVIAPAGFGKTTLVAQWCSRVSSPTAWLSLDEHDDEPRRFWQYVIGAFEQAGLTGAAELRKQLAHQSDKTFTEAITGLINILAQDGSSWALVLDDFHFIGNPAIHRQFAYFIDYLPPGVLVTLPSRTEPPLPLPRWRVRRWIEDIHPGLLAFSEEECRQFFRDTMGLGLDITDADIHAICRKTEGWVAAMQLSALSATFSGKDAAVSGNQINLDERYISDYVLSEVLEQQPRDIATFLLETACCPRLCASLCDSIRESNDSQEMLKTLLSQNLFLIPLDTRNEWFRYHDLFRDALLLRISHTEPEKATRLWQRTVKWLLAHGHVQEAIAQIVRQKDWPWLARVLAEHGNNLIHGGYHLPVLDWLDALPQELVNDNPQLQMLRIWGLFFANRVDTLEPLLSALEDLLDRQVADSHPDAEGALGLQSENSLMRSYLARTRSDDKRAADLTRQVLREIDHTRIPLKSVTYYGLGLDYYSKGELTEAEDALQSAVRYGQVEHKPSTVLSSGGLLAWIQYNRGDIDLALETCTDIRQWVDRHYSDPSQPRLISCWQNSTLCEIQRERNHPQLAATHLQPLLEHLERGTEPGQHVIIQYVRGHLAFSEGNLQDAIEALEDASLTGRKRREQIVFEPPASTALLARCYLAAGHPEQARASLDSRAGAEFTNPLHLEQSRISEARVLVALDQPERAQEILSALLNPAERNAHNRHLVEILLVYGEALAKQKRKNESEQMLTRAVNLAAEAGFMRLFAEESPELRALLLDLPALNVPGSWNGKVREMLLEQRELRQAHPETSEDSASNPAGRPAFKTDALPEPLSQRELEVLELIHAGHANKEIASKMKVAPATVKAHIRNLYGKLGVGRRTEALARARELGLLEP
;
A
#
# COMPACT_ATOMS: atom_id res chain seq x y z
N MET A 1 38.89 46.42 -9.63
CA MET A 1 37.65 47.13 -9.24
C MET A 1 36.57 46.06 -9.15
N LEU A 2 35.82 45.98 -8.04
CA LEU A 2 34.78 44.94 -7.87
C LEU A 2 33.44 45.47 -8.38
N LEU A 3 32.66 44.60 -9.01
CA LEU A 3 31.33 44.95 -9.50
C LEU A 3 30.34 45.00 -8.32
N THR A 4 29.89 46.20 -7.97
CA THR A 4 29.04 46.42 -6.77
C THR A 4 27.68 45.76 -6.86
N THR A 5 27.15 45.51 -8.06
CA THR A 5 25.86 44.83 -8.26
C THR A 5 25.88 43.38 -7.82
N LYS A 6 27.05 42.72 -7.76
CA LYS A 6 27.18 41.34 -7.24
C LYS A 6 26.93 41.23 -5.74
N PHE A 7 27.04 42.35 -5.02
CA PHE A 7 26.78 42.41 -3.57
C PHE A 7 25.31 42.71 -3.24
N LEU A 8 24.51 43.05 -4.25
CA LEU A 8 23.12 43.41 -4.04
C LEU A 8 22.29 42.13 -3.99
N ARG A 9 21.67 41.91 -2.83
CA ARG A 9 20.65 40.89 -2.66
C ARG A 9 19.50 41.17 -3.65
N PRO A 10 19.02 40.16 -4.41
CA PRO A 10 17.85 40.30 -5.26
C PRO A 10 16.62 40.72 -4.45
N THR A 11 15.87 41.70 -4.96
CA THR A 11 14.62 42.15 -4.35
C THR A 11 13.58 41.03 -4.43
N SER A 12 13.07 40.57 -3.29
CA SER A 12 11.99 39.57 -3.28
C SER A 12 10.69 40.21 -3.77
N ASP A 13 10.04 39.63 -4.79
CA ASP A 13 8.68 40.03 -5.17
C ASP A 13 7.75 39.82 -3.96
N SER A 14 7.03 40.87 -3.55
CA SER A 14 6.09 40.82 -2.42
C SER A 14 4.95 39.84 -2.64
N ARG A 15 4.66 39.48 -3.90
CA ARG A 15 3.65 38.49 -4.28
C ARG A 15 4.20 37.07 -4.33
N ALA A 16 5.52 36.87 -4.20
CA ALA A 16 6.10 35.53 -4.20
C ALA A 16 5.58 34.72 -3.00
N VAL A 17 5.27 33.45 -3.23
CA VAL A 17 4.84 32.50 -2.19
C VAL A 17 5.84 32.47 -1.05
N LYS A 18 5.37 32.65 0.19
CA LYS A 18 6.19 32.66 1.40
C LYS A 18 6.42 31.22 1.87
N ARG A 19 7.66 30.76 1.81
CA ARG A 19 8.01 29.37 2.15
C ARG A 19 8.49 29.23 3.60
N GLU A 20 7.56 29.36 4.55
CA GLU A 20 7.90 29.41 5.97
C GLU A 20 8.62 28.14 6.42
N ARG A 21 8.07 26.97 6.06
CA ARG A 21 8.69 25.65 6.32
C ARG A 21 10.17 25.58 5.95
N LEU A 22 10.57 26.14 4.80
CA LEU A 22 11.96 26.09 4.35
C LEU A 22 12.81 27.21 4.97
N SER A 23 12.20 28.36 5.22
CA SER A 23 12.87 29.46 5.93
C SER A 23 13.23 29.04 7.35
N ASP A 24 12.36 28.29 8.03
CA ASP A 24 12.58 27.79 9.38
C ASP A 24 13.69 26.72 9.41
N LEU A 25 13.85 25.92 8.34
CA LEU A 25 14.97 24.97 8.22
C LEU A 25 16.33 25.68 8.07
N LEU A 26 16.34 26.79 7.32
CA LEU A 26 17.53 27.64 7.15
C LEU A 26 17.87 28.41 8.43
N GLU A 27 16.91 28.58 9.34
CA GLU A 27 17.11 29.22 10.64
C GLU A 27 17.79 28.27 11.64
N SER A 28 18.73 28.80 12.41
CA SER A 28 19.66 28.00 13.22
C SER A 28 19.08 27.61 14.58
N LEU A 29 18.70 26.34 14.75
CA LEU A 29 18.35 25.74 16.05
C LEU A 29 19.49 24.91 16.70
N GLY A 30 20.72 24.96 16.16
CA GLY A 30 21.86 24.13 16.63
C GLY A 30 23.25 24.67 16.22
N PRO A 31 24.33 23.87 16.31
CA PRO A 31 25.71 24.28 15.96
C PRO A 31 25.95 24.31 14.43
N LYS A 32 24.95 24.76 13.65
CA LYS A 32 25.00 24.82 12.20
C LYS A 32 25.99 25.91 11.75
N ARG A 33 26.71 25.63 10.67
CA ARG A 33 27.67 26.56 10.03
C ARG A 33 27.42 26.72 8.53
N LEU A 34 26.73 25.77 7.92
CA LEU A 34 26.54 25.71 6.48
C LEU A 34 25.11 25.29 6.15
N ASN A 35 24.39 26.11 5.39
CA ASN A 35 23.15 25.75 4.72
C ASN A 35 23.46 25.45 3.26
N LEU A 36 23.10 24.26 2.78
CA LEU A 36 23.35 23.81 1.43
C LEU A 36 22.03 23.69 0.68
N VAL A 37 21.79 24.58 -0.29
CA VAL A 37 20.53 24.63 -1.07
C VAL A 37 20.82 24.15 -2.48
N ILE A 38 20.63 22.85 -2.73
CA ILE A 38 20.97 22.19 -4.00
C ILE A 38 19.70 21.87 -4.77
N ALA A 39 19.58 22.46 -5.96
CA ALA A 39 18.56 22.07 -6.93
C ALA A 39 18.87 22.55 -8.36
N PRO A 40 18.29 21.92 -9.39
CA PRO A 40 18.38 22.39 -10.77
C PRO A 40 17.91 23.84 -10.96
N ALA A 41 18.08 24.36 -12.18
CA ALA A 41 17.52 25.66 -12.54
C ALA A 41 15.98 25.67 -12.39
N GLY A 42 15.42 26.81 -11.98
CA GLY A 42 13.96 26.99 -11.91
C GLY A 42 13.26 26.46 -10.65
N PHE A 43 13.98 25.98 -9.63
CA PHE A 43 13.39 25.56 -8.32
C PHE A 43 13.28 26.70 -7.28
N GLY A 44 13.63 27.94 -7.64
CA GLY A 44 13.49 29.10 -6.75
C GLY A 44 14.52 29.19 -5.61
N LYS A 45 15.73 28.63 -5.77
CA LYS A 45 16.81 28.65 -4.76
C LYS A 45 17.15 30.08 -4.29
N THR A 46 17.49 30.96 -5.22
CA THR A 46 17.82 32.37 -4.94
C THR A 46 16.65 33.10 -4.29
N THR A 47 15.42 32.84 -4.74
CA THR A 47 14.20 33.41 -4.16
C THR A 47 14.00 32.99 -2.71
N LEU A 48 14.17 31.70 -2.39
CA LEU A 48 14.08 31.19 -1.02
C LEU A 48 15.13 31.86 -0.11
N VAL A 49 16.39 31.89 -0.53
CA VAL A 49 17.47 32.44 0.28
C VAL A 49 17.31 33.95 0.46
N ALA A 50 16.85 34.66 -0.59
CA ALA A 50 16.47 36.06 -0.45
C ALA A 50 15.35 36.22 0.58
N GLN A 51 14.23 35.47 0.49
CA GLN A 51 13.13 35.57 1.46
C GLN A 51 13.58 35.29 2.90
N TRP A 52 14.42 34.28 3.12
CA TRP A 52 15.00 33.97 4.42
C TRP A 52 15.85 35.14 4.95
N CYS A 53 16.70 35.75 4.13
CA CYS A 53 17.50 36.90 4.53
C CYS A 53 16.66 38.14 4.93
N SER A 54 15.38 38.25 4.53
CA SER A 54 14.50 39.31 5.04
C SER A 54 13.92 39.05 6.43
N ARG A 55 13.94 37.79 6.88
CA ARG A 55 13.46 37.40 8.21
C ARG A 55 14.55 37.50 9.26
N VAL A 56 15.79 37.20 8.88
CA VAL A 56 16.95 37.20 9.76
C VAL A 56 17.34 38.63 10.13
N SER A 57 17.56 38.89 11.42
CA SER A 57 17.99 40.19 11.95
C SER A 57 19.51 40.41 11.90
N SER A 58 20.27 39.36 11.59
CA SER A 58 21.73 39.39 11.44
C SER A 58 22.15 40.12 10.16
N PRO A 59 23.26 40.88 10.17
CA PRO A 59 23.85 41.43 8.95
C PRO A 59 24.12 40.34 7.89
N THR A 60 23.66 40.58 6.66
CA THR A 60 23.80 39.65 5.54
C THR A 60 24.84 40.17 4.54
N ALA A 61 25.93 39.43 4.37
CA ALA A 61 26.86 39.58 3.25
C ALA A 61 26.37 38.72 2.08
N TRP A 62 25.96 39.34 0.97
CA TRP A 62 25.52 38.65 -0.23
C TRP A 62 26.58 38.73 -1.33
N LEU A 63 26.80 37.62 -2.04
CA LEU A 63 27.64 37.56 -3.23
C LEU A 63 27.02 36.63 -4.28
N SER A 64 26.71 37.16 -5.46
CA SER A 64 26.34 36.36 -6.64
C SER A 64 27.58 36.05 -7.49
N LEU A 65 27.83 34.76 -7.71
CA LEU A 65 29.01 34.24 -8.41
C LEU A 65 28.73 34.01 -9.91
N ASP A 66 29.77 34.13 -10.74
CA ASP A 66 29.77 33.71 -12.14
C ASP A 66 31.07 32.97 -12.52
N GLU A 67 31.15 32.46 -13.75
CA GLU A 67 32.31 31.70 -14.27
C GLU A 67 33.66 32.42 -14.12
N HIS A 68 33.66 33.76 -14.07
CA HIS A 68 34.90 34.54 -13.98
C HIS A 68 35.41 34.67 -12.54
N ASP A 69 34.64 34.21 -11.56
CA ASP A 69 35.01 34.26 -10.14
C ASP A 69 35.74 32.99 -9.67
N ASP A 70 35.97 32.00 -10.55
CA ASP A 70 36.73 30.77 -10.28
C ASP A 70 38.27 30.97 -10.20
N GLU A 71 38.68 32.13 -9.69
CA GLU A 71 40.08 32.56 -9.52
C GLU A 71 40.32 32.95 -8.06
N PRO A 72 41.27 32.32 -7.33
CA PRO A 72 41.37 32.44 -5.88
C PRO A 72 41.46 33.87 -5.34
N ARG A 73 42.24 34.74 -6.00
CA ARG A 73 42.39 36.12 -5.54
C ARG A 73 41.09 36.88 -5.68
N ARG A 74 40.48 36.84 -6.85
CA ARG A 74 39.21 37.49 -7.15
C ARG A 74 38.09 36.97 -6.26
N PHE A 75 37.98 35.65 -6.07
CA PHE A 75 37.00 35.04 -5.19
C PHE A 75 37.06 35.64 -3.77
N TRP A 76 38.23 35.61 -3.13
CA TRP A 76 38.38 36.14 -1.77
C TRP A 76 38.24 37.66 -1.69
N GLN A 77 38.61 38.41 -2.74
CA GLN A 77 38.33 39.84 -2.81
C GLN A 77 36.83 40.13 -2.82
N TYR A 78 36.04 39.34 -3.55
CA TYR A 78 34.58 39.46 -3.54
C TYR A 78 33.97 39.01 -2.22
N VAL A 79 34.44 37.93 -1.59
CA VAL A 79 33.94 37.48 -0.28
C VAL A 79 34.18 38.56 0.79
N ILE A 80 35.41 39.09 0.88
CA ILE A 80 35.73 40.16 1.84
C ILE A 80 34.96 41.44 1.49
N GLY A 81 34.83 41.75 0.19
CA GLY A 81 34.04 42.89 -0.29
C GLY A 81 32.55 42.80 0.07
N ALA A 82 31.97 41.61 0.10
CA ALA A 82 30.59 41.39 0.52
C ALA A 82 30.39 41.72 2.01
N PHE A 83 31.33 41.31 2.87
CA PHE A 83 31.32 41.69 4.28
C PHE A 83 31.56 43.19 4.50
N GLU A 84 32.49 43.80 3.76
CA GLU A 84 32.73 45.26 3.79
C GLU A 84 31.46 46.03 3.43
N GLN A 85 30.78 45.64 2.35
CA GLN A 85 29.55 46.29 1.90
C GLN A 85 28.39 46.11 2.88
N ALA A 86 28.36 44.99 3.60
CA ALA A 86 27.37 44.71 4.64
C ALA A 86 27.69 45.39 5.99
N GLY A 87 28.82 46.10 6.11
CA GLY A 87 29.15 46.94 7.26
C GLY A 87 30.16 46.34 8.25
N LEU A 88 30.87 45.26 7.89
CA LEU A 88 31.90 44.69 8.77
C LEU A 88 33.11 45.63 8.90
N THR A 89 33.34 46.14 10.10
CA THR A 89 34.44 47.07 10.39
C THR A 89 35.79 46.36 10.25
N GLY A 90 36.72 46.94 9.49
CA GLY A 90 38.07 46.39 9.27
C GLY A 90 38.24 45.54 8.00
N ALA A 91 37.16 45.13 7.34
CA ALA A 91 37.22 44.34 6.10
C ALA A 91 37.90 45.07 4.92
N ALA A 92 37.77 46.40 4.84
CA ALA A 92 38.35 47.22 3.78
C ALA A 92 39.89 47.18 3.75
N GLU A 93 40.53 47.14 4.92
CA GLU A 93 42.00 47.09 5.04
C GLU A 93 42.53 45.72 4.64
N LEU A 94 41.83 44.66 5.05
CA LEU A 94 42.12 43.28 4.65
C LEU A 94 42.02 43.08 3.13
N ARG A 95 41.00 43.67 2.50
CA ARG A 95 40.85 43.64 1.03
C ARG A 95 41.99 44.36 0.32
N LYS A 96 42.45 45.51 0.84
CA LYS A 96 43.61 46.23 0.27
C LYS A 96 44.89 45.41 0.37
N GLN A 97 45.12 44.76 1.51
CA GLN A 97 46.26 43.86 1.70
C GLN A 97 46.23 42.70 0.70
N LEU A 98 45.07 42.07 0.50
CA LEU A 98 44.86 41.00 -0.48
C LEU A 98 45.13 41.45 -1.93
N ALA A 99 44.85 42.72 -2.25
CA ALA A 99 45.11 43.26 -3.59
C ALA A 99 46.61 43.47 -3.89
N HIS A 100 47.46 43.60 -2.87
CA HIS A 100 48.88 43.98 -3.01
C HIS A 100 49.87 42.84 -2.71
N GLN A 101 49.40 41.66 -2.28
CA GLN A 101 50.27 40.50 -1.96
C GLN A 101 50.42 39.49 -3.12
N SER A 102 51.52 38.71 -3.10
CA SER A 102 51.81 37.60 -4.01
C SER A 102 51.07 36.30 -3.61
N ASP A 103 50.83 35.39 -4.56
CA ASP A 103 49.90 34.23 -4.49
C ASP A 103 50.12 33.18 -3.36
N LYS A 104 51.07 33.37 -2.43
CA LYS A 104 51.41 32.41 -1.36
C LYS A 104 50.76 32.67 0.01
N THR A 105 49.97 33.74 0.19
CA THR A 105 49.45 34.17 1.52
C THR A 105 47.92 34.31 1.64
N PHE A 106 47.12 33.65 0.79
CA PHE A 106 45.64 33.70 0.90
C PHE A 106 45.12 33.23 2.26
N THR A 107 45.78 32.24 2.89
CA THR A 107 45.42 31.75 4.23
C THR A 107 45.54 32.81 5.32
N GLU A 108 46.49 33.74 5.21
CA GLU A 108 46.64 34.85 6.17
C GLU A 108 45.45 35.81 6.06
N ALA A 109 45.02 36.13 4.85
CA ALA A 109 43.84 36.96 4.63
C ALA A 109 42.55 36.30 5.15
N ILE A 110 42.37 34.99 4.88
CA ILE A 110 41.21 34.23 5.39
C ILE A 110 41.23 34.18 6.93
N THR A 111 42.40 33.95 7.52
CA THR A 111 42.58 33.96 8.99
C THR A 111 42.31 35.34 9.56
N GLY A 112 42.74 36.41 8.87
CA GLY A 112 42.40 37.79 9.21
C GLY A 112 40.89 38.03 9.21
N LEU A 113 40.17 37.57 8.19
CA LEU A 113 38.71 37.66 8.13
C LEU A 113 38.03 36.93 9.28
N ILE A 114 38.47 35.69 9.57
CA ILE A 114 37.96 34.89 10.71
C ILE A 114 38.16 35.64 12.03
N ASN A 115 39.34 36.21 12.25
CA ASN A 115 39.65 36.96 13.46
C ASN A 115 38.80 38.23 13.59
N ILE A 116 38.55 38.95 12.49
CA ILE A 116 37.66 40.13 12.48
C ILE A 116 36.24 39.71 12.85
N LEU A 117 35.71 38.65 12.22
CA LEU A 117 34.37 38.13 12.54
C LEU A 117 34.25 37.67 14.00
N ALA A 118 35.30 37.03 14.54
CA ALA A 118 35.33 36.60 15.93
C ALA A 118 35.41 37.77 16.92
N GLN A 119 36.12 38.85 16.56
CA GLN A 119 36.24 40.07 17.38
C GLN A 119 34.95 40.91 17.35
N ASP A 120 34.26 40.96 16.22
CA ASP A 120 32.98 41.67 16.07
C ASP A 120 31.90 41.05 16.97
N GLY A 121 31.89 39.72 17.10
CA GLY A 121 31.01 38.99 18.03
C GLY A 121 29.52 38.98 17.64
N SER A 122 29.13 39.64 16.54
CA SER A 122 27.78 39.60 16.00
C SER A 122 27.50 38.31 15.25
N SER A 123 26.23 37.91 15.15
CA SER A 123 25.80 36.86 14.22
C SER A 123 25.84 37.40 12.78
N TRP A 124 26.40 36.64 11.84
CA TRP A 124 26.53 37.03 10.44
C TRP A 124 25.96 35.95 9.51
N ALA A 125 25.28 36.37 8.44
CA ALA A 125 24.88 35.50 7.36
C ALA A 125 25.70 35.80 6.09
N LEU A 126 26.43 34.81 5.57
CA LEU A 126 27.11 34.91 4.27
C LEU A 126 26.34 34.09 3.24
N VAL A 127 25.90 34.71 2.16
CA VAL A 127 25.26 34.01 1.04
C VAL A 127 26.19 34.05 -0.17
N LEU A 128 26.55 32.88 -0.68
CA LEU A 128 27.29 32.72 -1.95
C LEU A 128 26.36 32.07 -2.97
N ASP A 129 25.63 32.90 -3.72
CA ASP A 129 24.67 32.45 -4.72
C ASP A 129 25.40 31.95 -5.98
N ASP A 130 24.85 30.90 -6.59
CA ASP A 130 25.40 30.20 -7.75
C ASP A 130 26.82 29.61 -7.57
N PHE A 131 27.08 28.97 -6.42
CA PHE A 131 28.40 28.40 -6.09
C PHE A 131 28.90 27.31 -7.07
N HIS A 132 28.03 26.72 -7.88
CA HIS A 132 28.38 25.74 -8.93
C HIS A 132 29.38 26.28 -9.98
N PHE A 133 29.54 27.60 -10.12
CA PHE A 133 30.57 28.19 -10.99
C PHE A 133 31.99 28.04 -10.46
N ILE A 134 32.16 27.70 -9.17
CA ILE A 134 33.47 27.58 -8.53
C ILE A 134 33.95 26.13 -8.63
N GLY A 135 34.83 25.85 -9.60
CA GLY A 135 35.45 24.55 -9.84
C GLY A 135 36.89 24.41 -9.32
N ASN A 136 37.54 25.52 -8.93
CA ASN A 136 38.95 25.54 -8.61
C ASN A 136 39.28 24.85 -7.27
N PRO A 137 40.08 23.77 -7.26
CA PRO A 137 40.40 23.02 -6.04
C PRO A 137 41.12 23.83 -4.97
N ALA A 138 41.84 24.90 -5.36
CA ALA A 138 42.50 25.78 -4.40
C ALA A 138 41.46 26.58 -3.59
N ILE A 139 40.41 27.07 -4.25
CA ILE A 139 39.30 27.78 -3.60
C ILE A 139 38.57 26.84 -2.65
N HIS A 140 38.26 25.61 -3.07
CA HIS A 140 37.57 24.63 -2.22
C HIS A 140 38.36 24.29 -0.94
N ARG A 141 39.68 24.11 -1.04
CA ARG A 141 40.54 23.88 0.13
C ARG A 141 40.56 25.08 1.08
N GLN A 142 40.70 26.28 0.53
CA GLN A 142 40.70 27.53 1.30
C GLN A 142 39.35 27.79 1.97
N PHE A 143 38.26 27.53 1.25
CA PHE A 143 36.91 27.69 1.76
C PHE A 143 36.58 26.65 2.82
N ALA A 144 37.04 25.40 2.67
CA ALA A 144 36.92 24.39 3.71
C ALA A 144 37.64 24.80 5.01
N TYR A 145 38.84 25.39 4.90
CA TYR A 145 39.54 25.99 6.04
C TYR A 145 38.70 27.11 6.68
N PHE A 146 38.12 27.99 5.87
CA PHE A 146 37.24 29.06 6.37
C PHE A 146 36.07 28.50 7.20
N ILE A 147 35.31 27.54 6.67
CA ILE A 147 34.17 26.90 7.38
C ILE A 147 34.60 26.19 8.67
N ASP A 148 35.75 25.50 8.66
CA ASP A 148 36.26 24.77 9.82
C ASP A 148 36.57 25.69 11.01
N TYR A 149 36.95 26.95 10.75
CA TYR A 149 37.34 27.93 11.76
C TYR A 149 36.35 29.08 11.95
N LEU A 150 35.17 29.03 11.34
CA LEU A 150 34.12 30.04 11.56
C LEU A 150 33.77 30.19 13.05
N PRO A 151 33.68 31.43 13.58
CA PRO A 151 33.22 31.66 14.94
C PRO A 151 31.73 31.32 15.09
N PRO A 152 31.25 31.02 16.32
CA PRO A 152 29.83 30.81 16.57
C PRO A 152 29.00 32.02 16.14
N GLY A 153 27.84 31.77 15.51
CA GLY A 153 26.95 32.84 15.02
C GLY A 153 27.16 33.23 13.56
N VAL A 154 28.22 32.75 12.90
CA VAL A 154 28.41 32.93 11.45
C VAL A 154 27.84 31.73 10.69
N LEU A 155 26.85 31.98 9.84
CA LEU A 155 26.18 30.97 9.03
C LEU A 155 26.43 31.26 7.55
N VAL A 156 26.92 30.26 6.82
CA VAL A 156 27.14 30.36 5.38
C VAL A 156 26.03 29.62 4.64
N THR A 157 25.43 30.24 3.63
CA THR A 157 24.38 29.64 2.80
C THR A 157 24.86 29.55 1.36
N LEU A 158 24.84 28.34 0.80
CA LEU A 158 25.29 28.03 -0.56
C LEU A 158 24.14 27.50 -1.42
N PRO A 159 23.45 28.39 -2.16
CA PRO A 159 22.67 27.99 -3.32
C PRO A 159 23.56 27.46 -4.44
N SER A 160 23.29 26.25 -4.90
CA SER A 160 24.05 25.63 -5.99
C SER A 160 23.17 24.72 -6.84
N ARG A 161 23.57 24.48 -8.10
CA ARG A 161 22.92 23.49 -8.98
C ARG A 161 23.34 22.06 -8.65
N THR A 162 24.58 21.91 -8.22
CA THR A 162 25.23 20.62 -7.91
C THR A 162 25.85 20.67 -6.53
N GLU A 163 26.09 19.50 -5.95
CA GLU A 163 26.81 19.40 -4.69
C GLU A 163 28.27 19.86 -4.90
N PRO A 164 28.74 20.91 -4.20
CA PRO A 164 30.10 21.41 -4.39
C PRO A 164 31.11 20.39 -3.83
N PRO A 165 32.31 20.27 -4.42
CA PRO A 165 33.36 19.32 -4.01
C PRO A 165 34.07 19.79 -2.73
N LEU A 166 33.30 19.95 -1.66
CA LEU A 166 33.71 20.31 -0.31
C LEU A 166 33.71 19.07 0.59
N PRO A 167 34.34 19.09 1.78
CA PRO A 167 34.33 17.96 2.71
C PRO A 167 32.98 17.83 3.45
N LEU A 168 31.88 17.75 2.70
CA LEU A 168 30.50 17.70 3.18
C LEU A 168 30.22 16.46 4.05
N PRO A 169 30.68 15.23 3.72
CA PRO A 169 30.45 14.06 4.60
C PRO A 169 30.99 14.28 6.01
N ARG A 170 32.16 14.91 6.14
CA ARG A 170 32.78 15.25 7.43
C ARG A 170 31.92 16.25 8.22
N TRP A 171 31.34 17.24 7.54
CA TRP A 171 30.51 18.26 8.18
C TRP A 171 29.09 17.75 8.50
N ARG A 172 28.53 16.81 7.72
CA ARG A 172 27.27 16.11 8.02
C ARG A 172 27.38 15.30 9.31
N VAL A 173 28.47 14.54 9.51
CA VAL A 173 28.73 13.81 10.77
C VAL A 173 28.79 14.75 11.98
N ARG A 174 29.36 15.95 11.80
CA ARG A 174 29.42 17.00 12.84
C ARG A 174 28.11 17.76 13.04
N ARG A 175 27.07 17.48 12.25
CA ARG A 175 25.79 18.21 12.22
C ARG A 175 25.95 19.71 11.97
N TRP A 176 26.94 20.08 11.15
CA TRP A 176 27.18 21.48 10.75
C TRP A 176 26.37 21.90 9.52
N ILE A 177 25.86 20.94 8.75
CA ILE A 177 25.14 21.16 7.50
C ILE A 177 23.64 21.00 7.71
N GLU A 178 22.87 21.93 7.15
CA GLU A 178 21.47 21.71 6.77
C GLU A 178 21.39 21.53 5.25
N ASP A 179 20.87 20.39 4.78
CA ASP A 179 20.73 20.07 3.36
C ASP A 179 19.29 20.33 2.88
N ILE A 180 19.12 21.20 1.88
CA ILE A 180 17.87 21.42 1.16
C ILE A 180 18.02 20.90 -0.27
N HIS A 181 17.34 19.79 -0.56
CA HIS A 181 17.35 19.10 -1.86
C HIS A 181 16.13 19.46 -2.73
N PRO A 182 16.11 19.10 -4.03
CA PRO A 182 15.03 19.46 -4.95
C PRO A 182 13.63 19.08 -4.45
N GLY A 183 13.48 17.91 -3.82
CA GLY A 183 12.19 17.46 -3.29
C GLY A 183 11.65 18.33 -2.16
N LEU A 184 12.52 18.94 -1.34
CA LEU A 184 12.10 19.91 -0.33
C LEU A 184 11.77 21.27 -0.96
N LEU A 185 12.45 21.62 -2.06
CA LEU A 185 12.23 22.86 -2.82
C LEU A 185 11.06 22.80 -3.78
N ALA A 186 10.56 21.63 -4.16
CA ALA A 186 9.31 21.53 -4.92
C ALA A 186 8.16 22.18 -4.12
N PHE A 187 7.26 22.88 -4.81
CA PHE A 187 6.08 23.44 -4.15
C PHE A 187 5.21 22.33 -3.60
N SER A 188 4.78 22.47 -2.35
CA SER A 188 3.66 21.68 -1.81
C SER A 188 2.36 22.05 -2.53
N GLU A 189 1.32 21.22 -2.41
CA GLU A 189 0.00 21.51 -3.00
C GLU A 189 -0.57 22.86 -2.53
N GLU A 190 -0.30 23.24 -1.28
CA GLU A 190 -0.72 24.53 -0.72
C GLU A 190 0.12 25.69 -1.30
N GLU A 191 1.44 25.53 -1.38
CA GLU A 191 2.32 26.53 -2.02
C GLU A 191 1.96 26.73 -3.50
N CYS A 192 1.60 25.64 -4.18
CA CYS A 192 1.07 25.60 -5.55
C CYS A 192 -0.20 26.45 -5.71
N ARG A 193 -1.18 26.25 -4.82
CA ARG A 193 -2.44 27.01 -4.80
C ARG A 193 -2.17 28.48 -4.55
N GLN A 194 -1.30 28.78 -3.59
CA GLN A 194 -0.91 30.15 -3.28
C GLN A 194 -0.22 30.83 -4.46
N PHE A 195 0.66 30.13 -5.18
CA PHE A 195 1.35 30.65 -6.35
C PHE A 195 0.38 31.14 -7.44
N PHE A 196 -0.59 30.32 -7.82
CA PHE A 196 -1.55 30.69 -8.86
C PHE A 196 -2.49 31.83 -8.43
N ARG A 197 -2.94 31.82 -7.16
CA ARG A 197 -3.86 32.82 -6.63
C ARG A 197 -3.18 34.17 -6.38
N ASP A 198 -2.08 34.17 -5.64
CA ASP A 198 -1.47 35.38 -5.08
C ASP A 198 -0.35 35.92 -5.98
N THR A 199 0.47 35.04 -6.58
CA THR A 199 1.64 35.45 -7.39
C THR A 199 1.24 35.78 -8.83
N MET A 200 0.49 34.88 -9.47
CA MET A 200 0.09 35.01 -10.87
C MET A 200 -1.24 35.74 -11.06
N GLY A 201 -2.02 35.95 -10.00
CA GLY A 201 -3.29 36.69 -10.05
C GLY A 201 -4.41 35.99 -10.81
N LEU A 202 -4.30 34.66 -11.01
CA LEU A 202 -5.26 33.84 -11.77
C LEU A 202 -6.40 33.29 -10.90
N GLY A 203 -6.49 33.71 -9.64
CA GLY A 203 -7.34 33.08 -8.61
C GLY A 203 -8.85 33.07 -8.87
N LEU A 204 -9.35 33.85 -9.83
CA LEU A 204 -10.77 33.86 -10.24
C LEU A 204 -11.04 33.03 -11.51
N ASP A 205 -9.99 32.66 -12.26
CA ASP A 205 -10.10 32.06 -13.59
C ASP A 205 -9.65 30.58 -13.64
N ILE A 206 -9.09 30.03 -12.56
CA ILE A 206 -8.63 28.62 -12.49
C ILE A 206 -9.30 27.84 -11.34
N THR A 207 -9.76 26.61 -11.62
CA THR A 207 -10.39 25.76 -10.61
C THR A 207 -9.36 25.00 -9.76
N ASP A 208 -9.72 24.60 -8.54
CA ASP A 208 -8.83 23.78 -7.69
C ASP A 208 -8.47 22.43 -8.33
N ALA A 209 -9.34 21.87 -9.18
CA ALA A 209 -9.05 20.65 -9.93
C ALA A 209 -7.96 20.88 -10.99
N ASP A 210 -7.96 22.03 -11.67
CA ASP A 210 -6.93 22.41 -12.64
C ASP A 210 -5.60 22.68 -11.94
N ILE A 211 -5.62 23.38 -10.79
CA ILE A 211 -4.42 23.58 -9.95
C ILE A 211 -3.81 22.24 -9.58
N HIS A 212 -4.63 21.28 -9.12
CA HIS A 212 -4.13 19.95 -8.75
C HIS A 212 -3.54 19.19 -9.93
N ALA A 213 -4.18 19.26 -11.09
CA ALA A 213 -3.68 18.64 -12.32
C ALA A 213 -2.33 19.23 -12.75
N ILE A 214 -2.20 20.56 -12.72
CA ILE A 214 -0.94 21.24 -13.07
C ILE A 214 0.15 20.93 -12.04
N CYS A 215 -0.16 20.92 -10.74
CA CYS A 215 0.82 20.59 -9.70
C CYS A 215 1.31 19.15 -9.78
N ARG A 216 0.44 18.19 -10.11
CA ARG A 216 0.86 16.82 -10.39
C ARG A 216 1.77 16.73 -11.61
N LYS A 217 1.41 17.41 -12.71
CA LYS A 217 2.19 17.36 -13.96
C LYS A 217 3.54 18.07 -13.83
N THR A 218 3.61 19.16 -13.06
CA THR A 218 4.83 19.94 -12.83
C THR A 218 5.69 19.42 -11.68
N GLU A 219 5.19 18.47 -10.89
CA GLU A 219 5.80 17.98 -9.65
C GLU A 219 6.26 19.12 -8.72
N GLY A 220 5.55 20.26 -8.73
CA GLY A 220 5.89 21.45 -7.94
C GLY A 220 7.11 22.25 -8.45
N TRP A 221 7.57 22.02 -9.68
CA TRP A 221 8.66 22.79 -10.30
C TRP A 221 8.23 24.23 -10.62
N VAL A 222 8.77 25.20 -9.88
CA VAL A 222 8.36 26.62 -9.90
C VAL A 222 8.43 27.23 -11.30
N ALA A 223 9.47 26.96 -12.09
CA ALA A 223 9.58 27.50 -13.44
C ALA A 223 8.51 26.93 -14.39
N ALA A 224 8.24 25.62 -14.37
CA ALA A 224 7.14 25.07 -15.18
C ALA A 224 5.77 25.59 -14.74
N MET A 225 5.56 25.77 -13.44
CA MET A 225 4.35 26.39 -12.90
C MET A 225 4.19 27.83 -13.39
N GLN A 226 5.26 28.63 -13.39
CA GLN A 226 5.26 29.99 -13.91
C GLN A 226 4.98 30.04 -15.42
N LEU A 227 5.61 29.16 -16.19
CA LEU A 227 5.38 29.05 -17.64
C LEU A 227 3.93 28.62 -17.95
N SER A 228 3.37 27.70 -17.16
CA SER A 228 1.96 27.27 -17.28
C SER A 228 0.98 28.41 -17.03
N ALA A 229 1.27 29.25 -16.02
CA ALA A 229 0.46 30.42 -15.73
C ALA A 229 0.57 31.50 -16.82
N LEU A 230 1.78 31.72 -17.36
CA LEU A 230 2.01 32.67 -18.45
C LEU A 230 1.27 32.24 -19.73
N SER A 231 1.31 30.95 -20.10
CA SER A 231 0.56 30.45 -21.26
C SER A 231 -0.95 30.66 -21.12
N ALA A 232 -1.50 30.53 -19.91
CA ALA A 232 -2.91 30.80 -19.64
C ALA A 232 -3.26 32.28 -19.80
N THR A 233 -2.35 33.19 -19.45
CA THR A 233 -2.56 34.65 -19.59
C THR A 233 -2.45 35.12 -21.04
N PHE A 234 -1.53 34.54 -21.83
CA PHE A 234 -1.36 34.88 -23.26
C PHE A 234 -2.49 34.34 -24.16
N SER A 235 -3.08 33.20 -23.82
CA SER A 235 -4.23 32.62 -24.55
C SER A 235 -5.57 33.31 -24.24
N GLY A 236 -5.58 34.26 -23.29
CA GLY A 236 -6.77 34.90 -22.71
C GLY A 236 -7.56 35.89 -23.60
N LYS A 237 -7.50 35.79 -24.93
CA LYS A 237 -8.41 36.56 -25.81
C LYS A 237 -9.20 35.74 -26.83
N ASP A 238 -8.80 34.51 -27.14
CA ASP A 238 -9.50 33.66 -28.13
C ASP A 238 -10.14 32.39 -27.53
N ALA A 239 -9.97 32.12 -26.24
CA ALA A 239 -10.45 30.90 -25.57
C ALA A 239 -11.93 30.91 -25.16
N ALA A 240 -12.73 31.90 -25.54
CA ALA A 240 -14.13 32.02 -25.12
C ALA A 240 -15.11 31.03 -25.81
N VAL A 241 -14.65 30.14 -26.70
CA VAL A 241 -15.53 29.29 -27.53
C VAL A 241 -15.28 27.78 -27.34
N SER A 242 -14.44 27.34 -26.40
CA SER A 242 -14.31 25.90 -26.12
C SER A 242 -14.15 25.67 -24.63
N GLY A 243 -15.23 25.20 -24.00
CA GLY A 243 -15.15 24.59 -22.69
C GLY A 243 -14.27 23.34 -22.77
N ASN A 244 -13.01 23.47 -22.38
CA ASN A 244 -12.14 22.39 -21.94
C ASN A 244 -10.87 22.98 -21.33
N GLN A 245 -10.48 22.40 -20.19
CA GLN A 245 -9.18 22.40 -19.51
C GLN A 245 -8.14 23.41 -20.00
N ILE A 246 -7.56 24.18 -19.07
CA ILE A 246 -6.30 24.90 -19.27
C ILE A 246 -5.26 23.87 -19.72
N ASN A 247 -5.10 23.75 -21.04
CA ASN A 247 -4.12 22.88 -21.63
C ASN A 247 -2.79 23.59 -21.36
N LEU A 248 -1.92 22.99 -20.54
CA LEU A 248 -0.54 23.45 -20.45
C LEU A 248 -0.05 23.49 -21.90
N ASP A 249 0.28 24.68 -22.39
CA ASP A 249 0.75 24.80 -23.76
C ASP A 249 2.19 24.27 -23.74
N GLU A 250 2.31 22.95 -23.92
CA GLU A 250 3.53 22.15 -23.74
C GLU A 250 4.73 22.74 -24.48
N ARG A 251 4.45 23.54 -25.51
CA ARG A 251 5.41 24.32 -26.28
C ARG A 251 6.26 25.26 -25.43
N TYR A 252 5.70 26.06 -24.52
CA TYR A 252 6.50 27.03 -23.75
C TYR A 252 7.42 26.36 -22.72
N ILE A 253 6.94 25.28 -22.09
CA ILE A 253 7.76 24.49 -21.16
C ILE A 253 8.83 23.73 -21.94
N SER A 254 8.46 23.15 -23.09
CA SER A 254 9.41 22.50 -23.99
C SER A 254 10.48 23.48 -24.47
N ASP A 255 10.11 24.67 -24.94
CA ASP A 255 11.07 25.66 -25.44
C ASP A 255 12.04 26.12 -24.36
N TYR A 256 11.56 26.35 -23.13
CA TYR A 256 12.43 26.64 -21.99
C TYR A 256 13.38 25.48 -21.68
N VAL A 257 12.86 24.25 -21.58
CA VAL A 257 13.69 23.06 -21.32
C VAL A 257 14.75 22.88 -22.41
N LEU A 258 14.38 23.08 -23.67
CA LEU A 258 15.29 22.90 -24.80
C LEU A 258 16.37 24.00 -24.83
N SER A 259 16.00 25.27 -24.63
CA SER A 259 16.95 26.40 -24.69
C SER A 259 17.82 26.57 -23.44
N GLU A 260 17.25 26.45 -22.24
CA GLU A 260 17.95 26.74 -20.98
C GLU A 260 18.64 25.50 -20.37
N VAL A 261 18.18 24.30 -20.72
CA VAL A 261 18.74 23.04 -20.18
C VAL A 261 19.50 22.28 -21.26
N LEU A 262 18.85 21.90 -22.37
CA LEU A 262 19.45 21.01 -23.37
C LEU A 262 20.54 21.69 -24.21
N GLU A 263 20.32 22.90 -24.71
CA GLU A 263 21.28 23.63 -25.57
C GLU A 263 22.57 24.02 -24.84
N GLN A 264 22.53 24.11 -23.51
CA GLN A 264 23.71 24.35 -22.67
C GLN A 264 24.55 23.09 -22.42
N GLN A 265 24.09 21.90 -22.82
CA GLN A 265 24.82 20.65 -22.58
C GLN A 265 25.85 20.34 -23.67
N PRO A 266 26.95 19.64 -23.31
CA PRO A 266 27.82 18.99 -24.28
C PRO A 266 27.04 18.08 -25.23
N ARG A 267 27.50 17.98 -26.49
CA ARG A 267 26.81 17.21 -27.55
C ARG A 267 26.50 15.77 -27.14
N ASP A 268 27.45 15.09 -26.49
CA ASP A 268 27.30 13.69 -26.11
C ASP A 268 26.18 13.49 -25.07
N ILE A 269 26.06 14.42 -24.12
CA ILE A 269 24.99 14.44 -23.10
C ILE A 269 23.64 14.73 -23.77
N ALA A 270 23.58 15.74 -24.64
CA ALA A 270 22.35 16.09 -25.35
C ALA A 270 21.83 14.93 -26.22
N THR A 271 22.74 14.24 -26.94
CA THR A 271 22.38 13.05 -27.72
C THR A 271 21.87 11.92 -26.83
N PHE A 272 22.53 11.63 -25.70
CA PHE A 272 22.07 10.61 -24.76
C PHE A 272 20.66 10.90 -24.22
N LEU A 273 20.41 12.14 -23.80
CA LEU A 273 19.11 12.58 -23.28
C LEU A 273 17.99 12.36 -24.31
N LEU A 274 18.22 12.75 -25.57
CA LEU A 274 17.25 12.56 -26.66
C LEU A 274 17.02 11.09 -26.99
N GLU A 275 18.08 10.27 -27.07
CA GLU A 275 17.97 8.85 -27.44
C GLU A 275 17.25 8.01 -26.38
N THR A 276 17.40 8.38 -25.11
CA THR A 276 16.84 7.64 -23.97
C THR A 276 15.48 8.17 -23.51
N ALA A 277 15.01 9.31 -24.04
CA ALA A 277 13.74 9.93 -23.65
C ALA A 277 12.51 9.01 -23.85
N CYS A 278 12.59 8.04 -24.77
CA CYS A 278 11.53 7.05 -24.97
C CYS A 278 11.34 6.10 -23.78
N CYS A 279 12.34 5.92 -22.93
CA CYS A 279 12.27 5.05 -21.77
C CYS A 279 11.43 5.66 -20.64
N PRO A 280 10.42 4.96 -20.10
CA PRO A 280 9.70 5.42 -18.91
C PRO A 280 10.58 5.44 -17.65
N ARG A 281 11.41 4.40 -17.51
CA ARG A 281 12.46 4.25 -16.51
C ARG A 281 13.76 3.86 -17.21
N LEU A 282 14.89 4.18 -16.61
CA LEU A 282 16.22 4.07 -17.19
C LEU A 282 17.07 3.19 -16.28
N CYS A 283 17.75 2.21 -16.88
CA CYS A 283 18.89 1.54 -16.29
C CYS A 283 19.96 1.42 -17.37
N ALA A 284 21.22 1.16 -16.99
CA ALA A 284 22.32 1.13 -17.94
C ALA A 284 22.09 0.10 -19.06
N SER A 285 21.66 -1.12 -18.72
CA SER A 285 21.41 -2.19 -19.70
C SER A 285 20.32 -1.87 -20.72
N LEU A 286 19.25 -1.16 -20.29
CA LEU A 286 18.18 -0.72 -21.19
C LEU A 286 18.71 0.35 -22.15
N CYS A 287 19.39 1.36 -21.61
CA CYS A 287 19.95 2.46 -22.40
C CYS A 287 20.97 1.93 -23.43
N ASP A 288 21.85 1.04 -23.01
CA ASP A 288 22.87 0.38 -23.84
C ASP A 288 22.22 -0.43 -24.97
N SER A 289 21.18 -1.20 -24.67
CA SER A 289 20.47 -1.99 -25.69
C SER A 289 19.72 -1.14 -26.71
N ILE A 290 19.19 0.02 -26.31
CA ILE A 290 18.45 0.90 -27.23
C ILE A 290 19.42 1.67 -28.13
N ARG A 291 20.48 2.21 -27.52
CA ARG A 291 21.52 3.01 -28.18
C ARG A 291 22.55 2.18 -28.95
N GLU A 292 22.62 0.87 -28.69
CA GLU A 292 23.67 -0.02 -29.17
C GLU A 292 25.07 0.47 -28.75
N SER A 293 25.20 0.84 -27.48
CA SER A 293 26.43 1.33 -26.84
C SER A 293 26.64 0.65 -25.49
N ASN A 294 27.78 0.91 -24.82
CA ASN A 294 28.14 0.34 -23.50
C ASN A 294 28.57 1.43 -22.48
N ASP A 295 28.30 2.70 -22.76
CA ASP A 295 28.71 3.86 -21.98
C ASP A 295 27.59 4.41 -21.06
N SER A 296 26.39 3.81 -21.08
CA SER A 296 25.21 4.41 -20.44
C SER A 296 25.32 4.49 -18.92
N GLN A 297 26.06 3.58 -18.28
CA GLN A 297 26.26 3.64 -16.82
C GLN A 297 27.07 4.88 -16.40
N GLU A 298 28.09 5.26 -17.17
CA GLU A 298 28.90 6.46 -16.91
C GLU A 298 28.10 7.73 -17.22
N MET A 299 27.28 7.69 -18.28
CA MET A 299 26.41 8.80 -18.64
C MET A 299 25.34 9.05 -17.56
N LEU A 300 24.67 8.01 -17.06
CA LEU A 300 23.69 8.13 -15.97
C LEU A 300 24.32 8.69 -14.68
N LYS A 301 25.54 8.27 -14.34
CA LYS A 301 26.29 8.85 -13.20
C LYS A 301 26.59 10.33 -13.42
N THR A 302 26.96 10.70 -14.64
CA THR A 302 27.22 12.11 -15.01
C THR A 302 25.95 12.94 -14.86
N LEU A 303 24.82 12.48 -15.44
CA LEU A 303 23.52 13.14 -15.32
C LEU A 303 23.06 13.31 -13.87
N LEU A 304 23.23 12.27 -13.04
CA LEU A 304 22.90 12.32 -11.61
C LEU A 304 23.76 13.35 -10.87
N SER A 305 25.08 13.34 -11.11
CA SER A 305 26.00 14.29 -10.46
C SER A 305 25.74 15.75 -10.85
N GLN A 306 25.20 15.97 -12.05
CA GLN A 306 24.86 17.28 -12.59
C GLN A 306 23.42 17.71 -12.24
N ASN A 307 22.65 16.87 -11.54
CA ASN A 307 21.22 17.07 -11.28
C ASN A 307 20.41 17.40 -12.55
N LEU A 308 20.70 16.73 -13.68
CA LEU A 308 20.01 16.96 -14.96
C LEU A 308 18.66 16.25 -15.02
N PHE A 309 17.77 16.62 -14.09
CA PHE A 309 16.39 16.10 -14.00
C PHE A 309 16.28 14.57 -14.00
N LEU A 310 17.35 13.89 -13.54
CA LEU A 310 17.39 12.45 -13.34
C LEU A 310 17.10 12.13 -11.87
N ILE A 311 16.13 11.27 -11.63
CA ILE A 311 15.64 10.91 -10.29
C ILE A 311 15.92 9.42 -10.06
N PRO A 312 16.70 9.03 -9.03
CA PRO A 312 16.91 7.63 -8.70
C PRO A 312 15.62 7.01 -8.15
N LEU A 313 15.32 5.78 -8.57
CA LEU A 313 14.14 5.02 -8.14
C LEU A 313 14.44 3.96 -7.08
N ASP A 314 15.71 3.66 -6.86
CA ASP A 314 16.18 2.72 -5.86
C ASP A 314 17.38 3.28 -5.08
N THR A 315 17.77 2.58 -4.01
CA THR A 315 18.89 2.97 -3.14
C THR A 315 20.26 2.59 -3.69
N ARG A 316 20.31 1.76 -4.73
CA ARG A 316 21.54 1.28 -5.38
C ARG A 316 21.94 2.14 -6.59
N ASN A 317 21.08 3.09 -6.97
CA ASN A 317 21.17 3.87 -8.19
C ASN A 317 21.31 2.98 -9.45
N GLU A 318 20.52 1.92 -9.53
CA GLU A 318 20.44 1.05 -10.72
C GLU A 318 19.35 1.53 -11.67
N TRP A 319 18.21 1.95 -11.12
CA TRP A 319 17.08 2.48 -11.83
C TRP A 319 16.88 3.98 -11.59
N PHE A 320 16.53 4.67 -12.67
CA PHE A 320 16.28 6.10 -12.69
C PHE A 320 15.02 6.41 -13.49
N ARG A 321 14.49 7.61 -13.33
CA ARG A 321 13.54 8.21 -14.27
C ARG A 321 13.96 9.64 -14.57
N TYR A 322 13.61 10.13 -15.75
CA TYR A 322 13.59 11.56 -15.98
C TYR A 322 12.38 12.19 -15.27
N HIS A 323 12.50 13.46 -14.91
CA HIS A 323 11.34 14.27 -14.58
C HIS A 323 10.38 14.32 -15.79
N ASP A 324 9.08 14.15 -15.56
CA ASP A 324 8.12 13.87 -16.65
C ASP A 324 8.08 14.97 -17.72
N LEU A 325 7.99 16.24 -17.31
CA LEU A 325 8.03 17.38 -18.25
C LEU A 325 9.33 17.47 -19.05
N PHE A 326 10.45 17.12 -18.44
CA PHE A 326 11.76 17.13 -19.10
C PHE A 326 11.79 16.03 -20.17
N ARG A 327 11.33 14.83 -19.82
CA ARG A 327 11.19 13.71 -20.74
C ARG A 327 10.27 14.02 -21.92
N ASP A 328 9.11 14.60 -21.66
CA ASP A 328 8.13 14.93 -22.71
C ASP A 328 8.70 15.97 -23.69
N ALA A 329 9.43 16.99 -23.20
CA ALA A 329 10.11 17.96 -24.06
C ALA A 329 11.18 17.30 -24.96
N LEU A 330 11.98 16.38 -24.40
CA LEU A 330 12.98 15.62 -25.16
C LEU A 330 12.32 14.73 -26.23
N LEU A 331 11.22 14.05 -25.88
CA LEU A 331 10.42 13.22 -26.78
C LEU A 331 9.83 14.04 -27.93
N LEU A 332 9.29 15.21 -27.63
CA LEU A 332 8.77 16.13 -28.64
C LEU A 332 9.89 16.59 -29.57
N ARG A 333 11.06 16.93 -29.05
CA ARG A 333 12.22 17.34 -29.85
C ARG A 333 12.66 16.25 -30.81
N ILE A 334 12.94 15.03 -30.34
CA ILE A 334 13.45 13.95 -31.19
C ILE A 334 12.42 13.48 -32.21
N SER A 335 11.13 13.48 -31.85
CA SER A 335 10.06 13.12 -32.79
C SER A 335 9.90 14.14 -33.92
N HIS A 336 10.19 15.42 -33.67
CA HIS A 336 10.20 16.46 -34.70
C HIS A 336 11.49 16.47 -35.55
N THR A 337 12.66 16.29 -34.95
CA THR A 337 13.94 16.39 -35.66
C THR A 337 14.33 15.10 -36.38
N GLU A 338 14.05 13.94 -35.79
CA GLU A 338 14.48 12.61 -36.28
C GLU A 338 13.38 11.55 -36.07
N PRO A 339 12.22 11.65 -36.75
CA PRO A 339 11.03 10.80 -36.49
C PRO A 339 11.29 9.30 -36.68
N GLU A 340 12.07 8.92 -37.70
CA GLU A 340 12.41 7.52 -37.96
C GLU A 340 13.30 6.94 -36.84
N LYS A 341 14.24 7.75 -36.32
CA LYS A 341 15.11 7.35 -35.21
C LYS A 341 14.30 7.21 -33.93
N ALA A 342 13.43 8.18 -33.62
CA ALA A 342 12.52 8.12 -32.47
C ALA A 342 11.67 6.83 -32.48
N THR A 343 11.10 6.49 -33.64
CA THR A 343 10.30 5.25 -33.81
C THR A 343 11.14 4.00 -33.57
N ARG A 344 12.37 3.93 -34.09
CA ARG A 344 13.28 2.79 -33.89
C ARG A 344 13.69 2.62 -32.42
N LEU A 345 14.02 3.71 -31.75
CA LEU A 345 14.39 3.71 -30.32
C LEU A 345 13.22 3.24 -29.46
N TRP A 346 12.01 3.74 -29.73
CA TRP A 346 10.79 3.28 -29.06
C TRP A 346 10.55 1.77 -29.27
N GLN A 347 10.65 1.26 -30.50
CA GLN A 347 10.49 -0.18 -30.78
C GLN A 347 11.51 -1.04 -30.02
N ARG A 348 12.78 -0.60 -29.95
CA ARG A 348 13.83 -1.28 -29.16
C ARG A 348 13.51 -1.27 -27.67
N THR A 349 13.01 -0.15 -27.16
CA THR A 349 12.58 -0.01 -25.77
C THR A 349 11.51 -1.04 -25.42
N VAL A 350 10.43 -1.10 -26.22
CA VAL A 350 9.33 -2.04 -26.00
C VAL A 350 9.81 -3.48 -26.08
N LYS A 351 10.63 -3.84 -27.08
CA LYS A 351 11.21 -5.20 -27.21
C LYS A 351 12.09 -5.58 -26.03
N TRP A 352 12.92 -4.66 -25.55
CA TRP A 352 13.76 -4.90 -24.38
C TRP A 352 12.90 -5.13 -23.13
N LEU A 353 11.88 -4.29 -22.91
CA LEU A 353 10.97 -4.41 -21.77
C LEU A 353 10.27 -5.78 -21.77
N LEU A 354 9.77 -6.24 -22.92
CA LEU A 354 9.17 -7.58 -23.06
C LEU A 354 10.17 -8.69 -22.73
N ALA A 355 11.39 -8.62 -23.30
CA ALA A 355 12.42 -9.64 -23.11
C ALA A 355 12.93 -9.75 -21.65
N HIS A 356 12.79 -8.69 -20.86
CA HIS A 356 13.21 -8.64 -19.44
C HIS A 356 12.03 -8.74 -18.47
N GLY A 357 10.82 -9.07 -18.94
CA GLY A 357 9.66 -9.30 -18.07
C GLY A 357 8.90 -8.04 -17.63
N HIS A 358 9.28 -6.85 -18.09
CA HIS A 358 8.60 -5.57 -17.83
C HIS A 358 7.38 -5.37 -18.75
N VAL A 359 6.49 -6.37 -18.79
CA VAL A 359 5.41 -6.46 -19.79
C VAL A 359 4.39 -5.32 -19.65
N GLN A 360 4.03 -4.89 -18.44
CA GLN A 360 3.07 -3.81 -18.23
C GLN A 360 3.56 -2.48 -18.80
N GLU A 361 4.84 -2.16 -18.59
CA GLU A 361 5.45 -0.94 -19.13
C GLU A 361 5.47 -0.99 -20.65
N ALA A 362 5.80 -2.15 -21.23
CA ALA A 362 5.74 -2.37 -22.66
C ALA A 362 4.32 -2.16 -23.22
N ILE A 363 3.30 -2.76 -22.59
CA ILE A 363 1.90 -2.59 -22.99
C ILE A 363 1.48 -1.12 -22.92
N ALA A 364 1.81 -0.41 -21.83
CA ALA A 364 1.50 1.00 -21.70
C ALA A 364 2.10 1.85 -22.85
N GLN A 365 3.32 1.52 -23.30
CA GLN A 365 3.94 2.16 -24.47
C GLN A 365 3.20 1.84 -25.78
N ILE A 366 2.79 0.58 -25.99
CA ILE A 366 2.05 0.15 -27.19
C ILE A 366 0.67 0.82 -27.26
N VAL A 367 -0.05 0.86 -26.14
CA VAL A 367 -1.37 1.51 -26.04
C VAL A 367 -1.27 3.01 -26.34
N ARG A 368 -0.23 3.70 -25.85
CA ARG A 368 -0.01 5.15 -26.13
C ARG A 368 0.15 5.42 -27.63
N GLN A 369 0.79 4.52 -28.37
CA GLN A 369 0.97 4.61 -29.82
C GLN A 369 -0.19 4.00 -30.64
N LYS A 370 -1.16 3.36 -29.98
CA LYS A 370 -2.34 2.72 -30.60
C LYS A 370 -1.97 1.63 -31.63
N ASP A 371 -0.87 0.92 -31.44
CA ASP A 371 -0.49 -0.24 -32.27
C ASP A 371 -1.26 -1.50 -31.81
N TRP A 372 -2.53 -1.58 -32.19
CA TRP A 372 -3.44 -2.65 -31.78
C TRP A 372 -3.02 -4.05 -32.22
N PRO A 373 -2.50 -4.28 -33.45
CA PRO A 373 -1.98 -5.59 -33.84
C PRO A 373 -0.81 -6.06 -32.98
N TRP A 374 0.08 -5.15 -32.55
CA TRP A 374 1.15 -5.51 -31.63
C TRP A 374 0.62 -5.78 -30.22
N LEU A 375 -0.31 -4.96 -29.72
CA LEU A 375 -0.95 -5.20 -28.42
C LEU A 375 -1.63 -6.57 -28.36
N ALA A 376 -2.39 -6.93 -29.39
CA ALA A 376 -3.06 -8.23 -29.49
C ALA A 376 -2.07 -9.41 -29.37
N ARG A 377 -0.91 -9.33 -30.06
CA ARG A 377 0.14 -10.36 -29.96
C ARG A 377 0.75 -10.44 -28.56
N VAL A 378 1.07 -9.29 -27.96
CA VAL A 378 1.66 -9.21 -26.61
C VAL A 378 0.69 -9.74 -25.55
N LEU A 379 -0.60 -9.42 -25.65
CA LEU A 379 -1.62 -9.95 -24.75
C LEU A 379 -1.82 -11.46 -24.93
N ALA A 380 -1.82 -11.97 -26.16
CA ALA A 380 -1.92 -13.41 -26.43
C ALA A 380 -0.73 -14.18 -25.82
N GLU A 381 0.49 -13.63 -25.89
CA GLU A 381 1.71 -14.29 -25.41
C GLU A 381 1.92 -14.16 -23.88
N HIS A 382 1.68 -12.98 -23.31
CA HIS A 382 2.03 -12.67 -21.92
C HIS A 382 0.83 -12.43 -20.99
N GLY A 383 -0.38 -12.33 -21.54
CA GLY A 383 -1.58 -11.96 -20.78
C GLY A 383 -1.91 -12.92 -19.65
N ASN A 384 -1.75 -14.23 -19.85
CA ASN A 384 -2.06 -15.22 -18.81
C ASN A 384 -1.17 -15.01 -17.57
N ASN A 385 0.13 -14.80 -17.78
CA ASN A 385 1.06 -14.50 -16.68
C ASN A 385 0.73 -13.17 -15.98
N LEU A 386 0.27 -12.16 -16.72
CA LEU A 386 -0.20 -10.90 -16.13
C LEU A 386 -1.42 -11.09 -15.24
N ILE A 387 -2.41 -11.87 -15.67
CA ILE A 387 -3.58 -12.21 -14.86
C ILE A 387 -3.14 -12.89 -13.56
N HIS A 388 -2.28 -13.91 -13.66
CA HIS A 388 -1.75 -14.62 -12.49
C HIS A 388 -0.79 -13.76 -11.64
N GLY A 389 -0.25 -12.68 -12.19
CA GLY A 389 0.49 -11.63 -11.50
C GLY A 389 -0.38 -10.56 -10.86
N GLY A 390 -1.71 -10.68 -10.90
CA GLY A 390 -2.66 -9.73 -10.28
C GLY A 390 -3.22 -8.65 -11.20
N TYR A 391 -2.86 -8.64 -12.49
CA TYR A 391 -3.23 -7.59 -13.45
C TYR A 391 -4.49 -7.91 -14.27
N HIS A 392 -5.41 -8.69 -13.71
CA HIS A 392 -6.61 -9.11 -14.42
C HIS A 392 -7.53 -7.94 -14.82
N LEU A 393 -7.66 -6.90 -13.99
CA LEU A 393 -8.45 -5.70 -14.35
C LEU A 393 -7.79 -4.90 -15.50
N PRO A 394 -6.51 -4.49 -15.43
CA PRO A 394 -5.83 -3.86 -16.57
C PRO A 394 -5.88 -4.68 -17.86
N VAL A 395 -5.74 -6.01 -17.77
CA VAL A 395 -5.84 -6.89 -18.95
C VAL A 395 -7.23 -6.82 -19.59
N LEU A 396 -8.30 -6.80 -18.80
CA LEU A 396 -9.66 -6.60 -19.32
C LEU A 396 -9.79 -5.22 -19.99
N ASP A 397 -9.27 -4.16 -19.37
CA ASP A 397 -9.30 -2.80 -19.95
C ASP A 397 -8.55 -2.75 -21.30
N TRP A 398 -7.40 -3.44 -21.41
CA TRP A 398 -6.65 -3.52 -22.67
C TRP A 398 -7.35 -4.36 -23.73
N LEU A 399 -8.02 -5.44 -23.34
CA LEU A 399 -8.85 -6.24 -24.26
C LEU A 399 -10.04 -5.43 -24.77
N ASP A 400 -10.70 -4.64 -23.91
CA ASP A 400 -11.82 -3.78 -24.29
C ASP A 400 -11.38 -2.62 -25.20
N ALA A 401 -10.12 -2.18 -25.11
CA ALA A 401 -9.54 -1.16 -25.98
C ALA A 401 -9.20 -1.67 -27.40
N LEU A 402 -9.05 -2.99 -27.58
CA LEU A 402 -8.76 -3.57 -28.89
C LEU A 402 -10.00 -3.51 -29.82
N PRO A 403 -9.79 -3.36 -31.14
CA PRO A 403 -10.83 -3.62 -32.12
C PRO A 403 -11.44 -5.02 -31.92
N GLN A 404 -12.77 -5.11 -31.82
CA GLN A 404 -13.47 -6.36 -31.49
C GLN A 404 -13.20 -7.49 -32.49
N GLU A 405 -12.93 -7.16 -33.75
CA GLU A 405 -12.52 -8.11 -34.80
C GLU A 405 -11.25 -8.87 -34.44
N LEU A 406 -10.25 -8.20 -33.85
CA LEU A 406 -9.00 -8.83 -33.42
C LEU A 406 -9.19 -9.78 -32.22
N VAL A 407 -10.21 -9.53 -31.39
CA VAL A 407 -10.49 -10.31 -30.19
C VAL A 407 -11.38 -11.50 -30.51
N ASN A 408 -12.42 -11.32 -31.32
CA ASN A 408 -13.42 -12.35 -31.64
C ASN A 408 -12.84 -13.51 -32.46
N ASP A 409 -11.91 -13.22 -33.36
CA ASP A 409 -11.31 -14.23 -34.23
C ASP A 409 -10.07 -14.90 -33.62
N ASN A 410 -9.66 -14.48 -32.42
CA ASN A 410 -8.47 -14.97 -31.73
C ASN A 410 -8.82 -15.80 -30.48
N PRO A 411 -8.71 -17.14 -30.54
CA PRO A 411 -9.02 -18.03 -29.42
C PRO A 411 -8.24 -17.71 -28.14
N GLN A 412 -6.96 -17.32 -28.27
CA GLN A 412 -6.10 -17.01 -27.12
C GLN A 412 -6.59 -15.76 -26.38
N LEU A 413 -7.02 -14.73 -27.11
CA LEU A 413 -7.56 -13.50 -26.50
C LEU A 413 -8.94 -13.74 -25.87
N GLN A 414 -9.77 -14.61 -26.47
CA GLN A 414 -11.03 -15.04 -25.86
C GLN A 414 -10.77 -15.78 -24.54
N MET A 415 -9.84 -16.75 -24.54
CA MET A 415 -9.48 -17.46 -23.31
C MET A 415 -8.88 -16.52 -22.26
N LEU A 416 -8.07 -15.55 -22.68
CA LEU A 416 -7.55 -14.51 -21.79
C LEU A 416 -8.68 -13.68 -21.16
N ARG A 417 -9.70 -13.31 -21.93
CA ARG A 417 -10.89 -12.61 -21.44
C ARG A 417 -11.63 -13.45 -20.40
N ILE A 418 -11.80 -14.75 -20.65
CA ILE A 418 -12.45 -15.69 -19.72
C ILE A 418 -11.68 -15.75 -18.40
N TRP A 419 -10.35 -15.91 -18.42
CA TRP A 419 -9.52 -15.83 -17.22
C TRP A 419 -9.66 -14.48 -16.50
N GLY A 420 -9.63 -13.37 -17.24
CA GLY A 420 -9.73 -12.03 -16.66
C GLY A 420 -11.05 -11.83 -15.93
N LEU A 421 -12.16 -12.26 -16.54
CA LEU A 421 -13.50 -12.19 -15.94
C LEU A 421 -13.66 -13.12 -14.74
N PHE A 422 -13.08 -14.32 -14.78
CA PHE A 422 -13.06 -15.24 -13.65
C PHE A 422 -12.37 -14.62 -12.43
N PHE A 423 -11.15 -14.10 -12.61
CA PHE A 423 -10.41 -13.43 -11.52
C PHE A 423 -11.05 -12.10 -11.08
N ALA A 424 -11.77 -11.41 -11.96
CA ALA A 424 -12.60 -10.26 -11.62
C ALA A 424 -13.93 -10.61 -10.92
N ASN A 425 -14.16 -11.91 -10.64
CA ASN A 425 -15.39 -12.44 -10.04
C ASN A 425 -16.67 -12.11 -10.86
N ARG A 426 -16.55 -12.08 -12.18
CA ARG A 426 -17.66 -11.86 -13.14
C ARG A 426 -18.05 -13.19 -13.80
N VAL A 427 -18.47 -14.14 -12.96
CA VAL A 427 -18.66 -15.55 -13.33
C VAL A 427 -19.91 -15.77 -14.20
N ASP A 428 -20.95 -14.94 -14.03
CA ASP A 428 -22.24 -15.07 -14.72
C ASP A 428 -22.13 -15.00 -16.26
N THR A 429 -21.10 -14.30 -16.76
CA THR A 429 -20.86 -14.12 -18.20
C THR A 429 -19.98 -15.21 -18.82
N LEU A 430 -19.47 -16.17 -18.05
CA LEU A 430 -18.46 -17.11 -18.54
C LEU A 430 -19.03 -18.23 -19.40
N GLU A 431 -20.20 -18.78 -19.05
CA GLU A 431 -20.78 -19.95 -19.76
C GLU A 431 -20.97 -19.70 -21.28
N PRO A 432 -21.54 -18.55 -21.72
CA PRO A 432 -21.65 -18.27 -23.15
C PRO A 432 -20.30 -18.10 -23.84
N LEU A 433 -19.31 -17.51 -23.15
CA LEU A 433 -17.97 -17.29 -23.70
C LEU A 433 -17.19 -18.60 -23.87
N LEU A 434 -17.27 -19.50 -22.88
CA LEU A 434 -16.67 -20.83 -22.94
C LEU A 434 -17.24 -21.64 -24.12
N SER A 435 -18.55 -21.56 -24.31
CA SER A 435 -19.23 -22.28 -25.41
C SER A 435 -18.89 -21.69 -26.78
N ALA A 436 -18.80 -20.35 -26.89
CA ALA A 436 -18.37 -19.69 -28.12
C ALA A 436 -16.90 -19.98 -28.47
N LEU A 437 -16.03 -20.12 -27.46
CA LEU A 437 -14.64 -20.50 -27.64
C LEU A 437 -14.52 -21.95 -28.13
N GLU A 438 -15.31 -22.88 -27.61
CA GLU A 438 -15.37 -24.26 -28.10
C GLU A 438 -15.76 -24.31 -29.59
N ASP A 439 -16.83 -23.62 -29.97
CA ASP A 439 -17.26 -23.54 -31.37
C ASP A 439 -16.17 -22.96 -32.29
N LEU A 440 -15.40 -21.98 -31.79
CA LEU A 440 -14.28 -21.36 -32.51
C LEU A 440 -13.13 -22.36 -32.70
N LEU A 441 -12.77 -23.10 -31.64
CA LEU A 441 -11.71 -24.11 -31.68
C LEU A 441 -12.10 -25.27 -32.61
N ASP A 442 -13.33 -25.76 -32.54
CA ASP A 442 -13.83 -26.84 -33.38
C ASP A 442 -13.77 -26.49 -34.88
N ARG A 443 -14.10 -25.24 -35.24
CA ARG A 443 -13.97 -24.74 -36.63
C ARG A 443 -12.51 -24.72 -37.09
N GLN A 444 -11.59 -24.23 -36.26
CA GLN A 444 -10.17 -24.16 -36.60
C GLN A 444 -9.52 -25.55 -36.76
N VAL A 445 -9.93 -26.52 -35.95
CA VAL A 445 -9.48 -27.91 -36.07
C VAL A 445 -10.02 -28.55 -37.36
N ALA A 446 -11.28 -28.29 -37.72
CA ALA A 446 -11.88 -28.79 -38.97
C ALA A 446 -11.16 -28.24 -40.22
N ASP A 447 -10.68 -27.00 -40.17
CA ASP A 447 -9.97 -26.34 -41.28
C ASP A 447 -8.48 -26.72 -41.40
N SER A 448 -8.02 -27.77 -40.69
CA SER A 448 -6.64 -28.31 -40.76
C SER A 448 -5.54 -27.27 -40.43
N HIS A 449 -5.77 -26.44 -39.41
CA HIS A 449 -4.79 -25.45 -38.98
C HIS A 449 -3.50 -26.11 -38.43
N PRO A 450 -2.29 -25.61 -38.73
CA PRO A 450 -1.01 -26.24 -38.37
C PRO A 450 -0.66 -26.28 -36.86
N ASP A 451 -1.52 -25.76 -35.97
CA ASP A 451 -1.27 -25.66 -34.52
C ASP A 451 -2.25 -26.48 -33.68
N ALA A 452 -2.21 -27.80 -33.86
CA ALA A 452 -3.07 -28.74 -33.11
C ALA A 452 -2.72 -28.77 -31.61
N GLU A 453 -1.47 -28.50 -31.22
CA GLU A 453 -1.03 -28.49 -29.81
C GLU A 453 -1.56 -27.26 -29.07
N GLY A 454 -1.53 -26.07 -29.69
CA GLY A 454 -2.12 -24.84 -29.12
C GLY A 454 -3.64 -24.94 -28.93
N ALA A 455 -4.35 -25.52 -29.90
CA ALA A 455 -5.80 -25.73 -29.82
C ALA A 455 -6.18 -26.69 -28.68
N LEU A 456 -5.44 -27.79 -28.51
CA LEU A 456 -5.61 -28.71 -27.37
C LEU A 456 -5.37 -28.00 -26.03
N GLY A 457 -4.39 -27.10 -25.96
CA GLY A 457 -4.13 -26.35 -24.74
C GLY A 457 -5.26 -25.44 -24.34
N LEU A 458 -5.81 -24.69 -25.28
CA LEU A 458 -6.98 -23.86 -25.04
C LEU A 458 -8.22 -24.68 -24.68
N GLN A 459 -8.38 -25.88 -25.25
CA GLN A 459 -9.44 -26.80 -24.87
C GLN A 459 -9.30 -27.29 -23.42
N SER A 460 -8.08 -27.62 -22.98
CA SER A 460 -7.81 -27.99 -21.59
C SER A 460 -8.01 -26.80 -20.63
N GLU A 461 -7.62 -25.58 -21.01
CA GLU A 461 -7.91 -24.35 -20.23
C GLU A 461 -9.42 -24.10 -20.06
N ASN A 462 -10.16 -24.24 -21.15
CA ASN A 462 -11.60 -24.10 -21.17
C ASN A 462 -12.30 -25.19 -20.32
N SER A 463 -11.82 -26.43 -20.39
CA SER A 463 -12.30 -27.54 -19.54
C SER A 463 -12.00 -27.29 -18.06
N LEU A 464 -10.82 -26.73 -17.75
CA LEU A 464 -10.45 -26.34 -16.39
C LEU A 464 -11.39 -25.24 -15.86
N MET A 465 -11.72 -24.23 -16.68
CA MET A 465 -12.69 -23.21 -16.30
C MET A 465 -14.08 -23.77 -16.04
N ARG A 466 -14.54 -24.67 -16.89
CA ARG A 466 -15.81 -25.39 -16.68
C ARG A 466 -15.79 -26.18 -15.37
N SER A 467 -14.64 -26.73 -14.95
CA SER A 467 -14.52 -27.39 -13.65
C SER A 467 -14.71 -26.40 -12.48
N TYR A 468 -14.20 -25.18 -12.56
CA TYR A 468 -14.42 -24.15 -11.55
C TYR A 468 -15.89 -23.68 -11.51
N LEU A 469 -16.54 -23.52 -12.66
CA LEU A 469 -17.98 -23.23 -12.74
C LEU A 469 -18.85 -24.36 -12.16
N ALA A 470 -18.46 -25.62 -12.37
CA ALA A 470 -19.15 -26.75 -11.76
C ALA A 470 -19.10 -26.69 -10.23
N ARG A 471 -17.94 -26.30 -9.66
CA ARG A 471 -17.79 -26.10 -8.20
C ARG A 471 -18.70 -25.01 -7.65
N THR A 472 -18.81 -23.86 -8.32
CA THR A 472 -19.71 -22.78 -7.85
C THR A 472 -21.18 -23.21 -7.84
N ARG A 473 -21.57 -24.10 -8.76
CA ARG A 473 -22.90 -24.72 -8.84
C ARG A 473 -23.08 -25.95 -7.94
N SER A 474 -22.08 -26.27 -7.11
CA SER A 474 -22.07 -27.47 -6.24
C SER A 474 -22.22 -28.81 -7.02
N ASP A 475 -21.77 -28.86 -8.27
CA ASP A 475 -21.66 -30.09 -9.07
C ASP A 475 -20.25 -30.69 -8.91
N ASP A 476 -19.97 -31.18 -7.70
CA ASP A 476 -18.65 -31.67 -7.28
C ASP A 476 -18.16 -32.84 -8.14
N LYS A 477 -19.08 -33.68 -8.63
CA LYS A 477 -18.75 -34.82 -9.49
C LYS A 477 -18.23 -34.33 -10.84
N ARG A 478 -18.96 -33.44 -11.51
CA ARG A 478 -18.54 -32.89 -12.80
C ARG A 478 -17.24 -32.09 -12.67
N ALA A 479 -17.09 -31.33 -11.58
CA ALA A 479 -15.87 -30.60 -11.29
C ALA A 479 -14.65 -31.53 -11.19
N ALA A 480 -14.75 -32.61 -10.42
CA ALA A 480 -13.67 -33.58 -10.24
C ALA A 480 -13.37 -34.36 -11.53
N ASP A 481 -14.40 -34.76 -12.29
CA ASP A 481 -14.22 -35.48 -13.55
C ASP A 481 -13.49 -34.62 -14.60
N LEU A 482 -13.89 -33.35 -14.75
CA LEU A 482 -13.20 -32.39 -15.64
C LEU A 482 -11.77 -32.12 -15.19
N THR A 483 -11.53 -31.93 -13.89
CA THR A 483 -10.18 -31.66 -13.36
C THR A 483 -9.23 -32.83 -13.64
N ARG A 484 -9.70 -34.08 -13.45
CA ARG A 484 -8.91 -35.28 -13.75
C ARG A 484 -8.72 -35.49 -15.26
N GLN A 485 -9.71 -35.12 -16.07
CA GLN A 485 -9.57 -35.13 -17.52
C GLN A 485 -8.43 -34.20 -17.95
N VAL A 486 -8.47 -32.93 -17.50
CA VAL A 486 -7.42 -31.94 -17.80
C VAL A 486 -6.05 -32.45 -17.34
N LEU A 487 -5.95 -33.04 -16.14
CA LEU A 487 -4.68 -33.59 -15.66
C LEU A 487 -4.10 -34.68 -16.59
N ARG A 488 -4.95 -35.57 -17.12
CA ARG A 488 -4.52 -36.60 -18.09
C ARG A 488 -4.07 -36.00 -19.41
N GLU A 489 -4.73 -34.94 -19.87
CA GLU A 489 -4.39 -34.24 -21.12
C GLU A 489 -3.06 -33.48 -21.01
N ILE A 490 -2.81 -32.81 -19.86
CA ILE A 490 -1.61 -31.97 -19.68
C ILE A 490 -0.34 -32.75 -19.33
N ASP A 491 -0.43 -34.03 -18.97
CA ASP A 491 0.76 -34.86 -18.73
C ASP A 491 1.54 -35.20 -20.01
N HIS A 492 0.90 -35.03 -21.16
CA HIS A 492 1.49 -35.31 -22.48
C HIS A 492 1.82 -34.04 -23.29
N THR A 493 1.61 -32.85 -22.71
CA THR A 493 1.79 -31.55 -23.38
C THR A 493 2.68 -30.61 -22.57
N ARG A 494 3.24 -29.58 -23.21
CA ARG A 494 4.11 -28.58 -22.55
C ARG A 494 3.37 -27.40 -21.92
N ILE A 495 2.06 -27.55 -21.69
CA ILE A 495 1.19 -26.43 -21.33
C ILE A 495 1.30 -26.12 -19.83
N PRO A 496 1.54 -24.85 -19.43
CA PRO A 496 1.74 -24.46 -18.02
C PRO A 496 0.41 -24.36 -17.26
N LEU A 497 -0.31 -25.48 -17.12
CA LEU A 497 -1.58 -25.58 -16.39
C LEU A 497 -1.50 -26.49 -15.17
N LYS A 498 -0.34 -27.12 -14.90
CA LYS A 498 -0.25 -28.11 -13.83
C LYS A 498 -0.53 -27.45 -12.49
N SER A 499 -0.04 -26.23 -12.24
CA SER A 499 -0.26 -25.56 -10.95
C SER A 499 -1.75 -25.37 -10.63
N VAL A 500 -2.52 -24.89 -11.61
CA VAL A 500 -3.94 -24.55 -11.42
C VAL A 500 -4.82 -25.80 -11.40
N THR A 501 -4.45 -26.83 -12.15
CA THR A 501 -5.14 -28.14 -12.15
C THR A 501 -4.93 -28.87 -10.82
N TYR A 502 -3.70 -28.92 -10.31
CA TYR A 502 -3.43 -29.49 -8.99
C TYR A 502 -4.08 -28.69 -7.85
N TYR A 503 -4.20 -27.36 -7.99
CA TYR A 503 -4.95 -26.57 -7.04
C TYR A 503 -6.43 -26.96 -7.01
N GLY A 504 -7.05 -27.15 -8.19
CA GLY A 504 -8.42 -27.66 -8.30
C GLY A 504 -8.59 -29.04 -7.67
N LEU A 505 -7.64 -29.95 -7.87
CA LEU A 505 -7.64 -31.27 -7.25
C LEU A 505 -7.52 -31.18 -5.71
N GLY A 506 -6.67 -30.28 -5.21
CA GLY A 506 -6.55 -29.99 -3.78
C GLY A 506 -7.86 -29.47 -3.17
N LEU A 507 -8.60 -28.62 -3.88
CA LEU A 507 -9.94 -28.17 -3.47
C LEU A 507 -10.94 -29.34 -3.41
N ASP A 508 -10.90 -30.26 -4.38
CA ASP A 508 -11.80 -31.43 -4.43
C ASP A 508 -11.53 -32.44 -3.31
N TYR A 509 -10.26 -32.62 -2.93
CA TYR A 509 -9.90 -33.46 -1.80
C TYR A 509 -10.24 -32.80 -0.46
N TYR A 510 -9.96 -31.49 -0.35
CA TYR A 510 -10.31 -30.71 0.83
C TYR A 510 -11.83 -30.69 1.08
N SER A 511 -12.66 -30.55 0.05
CA SER A 511 -14.12 -30.56 0.19
C SER A 511 -14.68 -31.90 0.68
N LYS A 512 -13.95 -33.01 0.48
CA LYS A 512 -14.30 -34.35 1.00
C LYS A 512 -13.69 -34.67 2.35
N GLY A 513 -12.78 -33.82 2.85
CA GLY A 513 -11.99 -34.08 4.05
C GLY A 513 -10.87 -35.11 3.86
N GLU A 514 -10.48 -35.39 2.62
CA GLU A 514 -9.33 -36.25 2.28
C GLU A 514 -8.03 -35.41 2.41
N LEU A 515 -7.66 -35.05 3.65
CA LEU A 515 -6.63 -34.03 3.90
C LEU A 515 -5.24 -34.42 3.42
N THR A 516 -4.85 -35.69 3.51
CA THR A 516 -3.53 -36.16 3.05
C THR A 516 -3.38 -36.00 1.54
N GLU A 517 -4.39 -36.44 0.78
CA GLU A 517 -4.44 -36.28 -0.67
C GLU A 517 -4.54 -34.81 -1.08
N ALA A 518 -5.23 -33.98 -0.29
CA ALA A 518 -5.28 -32.54 -0.48
C ALA A 518 -3.89 -31.90 -0.30
N GLU A 519 -3.14 -32.30 0.73
CA GLU A 519 -1.78 -31.81 0.98
C GLU A 519 -0.83 -32.14 -0.19
N ASP A 520 -0.84 -33.39 -0.65
CA ASP A 520 -0.02 -33.84 -1.79
C ASP A 520 -0.34 -33.06 -3.07
N ALA A 521 -1.63 -32.85 -3.34
CA ALA A 521 -2.08 -32.08 -4.49
C ALA A 521 -1.68 -30.61 -4.38
N LEU A 522 -1.85 -29.97 -3.22
CA LEU A 522 -1.51 -28.56 -3.02
C LEU A 522 -0.01 -28.32 -3.01
N GLN A 523 0.80 -29.26 -2.50
CA GLN A 523 2.25 -29.19 -2.60
C GLN A 523 2.72 -29.30 -4.05
N SER A 524 2.07 -30.16 -4.85
CA SER A 524 2.29 -30.22 -6.29
C SER A 524 1.89 -28.91 -6.97
N ALA A 525 0.76 -28.31 -6.60
CA ALA A 525 0.32 -27.02 -7.12
C ALA A 525 1.32 -25.89 -6.84
N VAL A 526 1.87 -25.83 -5.62
CA VAL A 526 2.92 -24.88 -5.23
C VAL A 526 4.17 -25.10 -6.09
N ARG A 527 4.66 -26.35 -6.18
CA ARG A 527 5.86 -26.68 -6.97
C ARG A 527 5.72 -26.29 -8.44
N TYR A 528 4.63 -26.70 -9.09
CA TYR A 528 4.40 -26.36 -10.49
C TYR A 528 4.15 -24.86 -10.66
N GLY A 529 3.48 -24.20 -9.72
CA GLY A 529 3.28 -22.75 -9.78
C GLY A 529 4.59 -21.95 -9.72
N GLN A 530 5.60 -22.46 -9.02
CA GLN A 530 6.94 -21.87 -9.01
C GLN A 530 7.65 -22.05 -10.35
N VAL A 531 7.53 -23.24 -10.97
CA VAL A 531 8.10 -23.55 -12.29
C VAL A 531 7.41 -22.76 -13.41
N GLU A 532 6.09 -22.62 -13.32
CA GLU A 532 5.24 -21.91 -14.29
C GLU A 532 5.21 -20.40 -14.04
N HIS A 533 5.89 -19.89 -13.00
CA HIS A 533 5.94 -18.47 -12.66
C HIS A 533 4.57 -17.84 -12.38
N LYS A 534 3.70 -18.55 -11.64
CA LYS A 534 2.32 -18.16 -11.30
C LYS A 534 2.18 -17.80 -9.80
N PRO A 535 2.54 -16.58 -9.37
CA PRO A 535 2.63 -16.23 -7.96
C PRO A 535 1.29 -16.26 -7.21
N SER A 536 0.18 -15.88 -7.87
CA SER A 536 -1.15 -15.95 -7.24
C SER A 536 -1.58 -17.39 -6.92
N THR A 537 -1.28 -18.34 -7.82
CA THR A 537 -1.57 -19.76 -7.59
C THR A 537 -0.70 -20.31 -6.47
N VAL A 538 0.62 -20.04 -6.49
CA VAL A 538 1.54 -20.45 -5.40
C VAL A 538 1.03 -19.96 -4.03
N LEU A 539 0.62 -18.69 -3.96
CA LEU A 539 0.08 -18.09 -2.75
C LEU A 539 -1.27 -18.66 -2.29
N SER A 540 -2.14 -19.02 -3.23
CA SER A 540 -3.47 -19.54 -2.91
C SER A 540 -3.38 -21.01 -2.50
N SER A 541 -2.67 -21.82 -3.28
CA SER A 541 -2.49 -23.25 -3.00
C SER A 541 -1.75 -23.48 -1.70
N GLY A 542 -0.67 -22.75 -1.47
CA GLY A 542 0.10 -22.93 -0.26
C GLY A 542 -0.50 -22.24 0.96
N GLY A 543 -1.34 -21.22 0.78
CA GLY A 543 -2.20 -20.70 1.85
C GLY A 543 -3.23 -21.72 2.30
N LEU A 544 -3.89 -22.41 1.37
CA LEU A 544 -4.83 -23.50 1.69
C LEU A 544 -4.11 -24.71 2.31
N LEU A 545 -2.91 -25.04 1.82
CA LEU A 545 -2.05 -26.07 2.42
C LEU A 545 -1.75 -25.76 3.88
N ALA A 546 -1.33 -24.52 4.17
CA ALA A 546 -1.07 -24.09 5.55
C ALA A 546 -2.36 -24.10 6.41
N TRP A 547 -3.51 -23.78 5.82
CA TRP A 547 -4.80 -23.89 6.51
C TRP A 547 -5.11 -25.35 6.91
N ILE A 548 -4.83 -26.31 6.03
CA ILE A 548 -5.00 -27.74 6.33
C ILE A 548 -4.04 -28.18 7.44
N GLN A 549 -2.74 -27.85 7.31
CA GLN A 549 -1.72 -28.15 8.33
C GLN A 549 -2.07 -27.56 9.69
N TYR A 550 -2.60 -26.32 9.72
CA TYR A 550 -3.10 -25.69 10.94
C TYR A 550 -4.24 -26.50 11.60
N ASN A 551 -5.23 -26.97 10.82
CA ASN A 551 -6.32 -27.78 11.36
C ASN A 551 -5.85 -29.18 11.80
N ARG A 552 -4.77 -29.71 11.20
CA ARG A 552 -4.10 -30.94 11.63
C ARG A 552 -3.29 -30.81 12.91
N GLY A 553 -3.03 -29.60 13.39
CA GLY A 553 -2.19 -29.35 14.56
C GLY A 553 -0.72 -29.10 14.25
N ASP A 554 -0.32 -29.08 12.98
CA ASP A 554 1.05 -28.86 12.55
C ASP A 554 1.34 -27.35 12.39
N ILE A 555 1.15 -26.56 13.46
CA ILE A 555 1.19 -25.08 13.40
C ILE A 555 2.56 -24.55 12.93
N ASP A 556 3.65 -25.16 13.39
CA ASP A 556 5.00 -24.75 12.97
C ASP A 556 5.23 -25.00 11.49
N LEU A 557 4.78 -26.14 10.96
CA LEU A 557 4.84 -26.46 9.54
C LEU A 557 3.97 -25.52 8.70
N ALA A 558 2.78 -25.16 9.19
CA ALA A 558 1.91 -24.18 8.54
C ALA A 558 2.56 -22.79 8.46
N LEU A 559 3.27 -22.38 9.51
CA LEU A 559 4.00 -21.11 9.55
C LEU A 559 5.22 -21.13 8.61
N GLU A 560 5.98 -22.23 8.59
CA GLU A 560 7.10 -22.45 7.67
C GLU A 560 6.62 -22.41 6.21
N THR A 561 5.57 -23.16 5.88
CA THR A 561 4.94 -23.17 4.56
C THR A 561 4.55 -21.76 4.13
N CYS A 562 3.85 -21.01 4.98
CA CYS A 562 3.50 -19.62 4.69
C CYS A 562 4.74 -18.74 4.44
N THR A 563 5.78 -18.91 5.25
CA THR A 563 7.00 -18.11 5.19
C THR A 563 7.79 -18.39 3.91
N ASP A 564 7.99 -19.65 3.55
CA ASP A 564 8.75 -20.06 2.37
C ASP A 564 8.11 -19.57 1.07
N ILE A 565 6.79 -19.74 0.98
CA ILE A 565 6.02 -19.22 -0.15
C ILE A 565 6.13 -17.70 -0.22
N ARG A 566 6.05 -17.04 0.93
CA ARG A 566 6.13 -15.59 0.96
C ARG A 566 7.49 -15.10 0.48
N GLN A 567 8.57 -15.71 0.95
CA GLN A 567 9.93 -15.43 0.54
C GLN A 567 10.15 -15.70 -0.95
N TRP A 568 9.59 -16.79 -1.49
CA TRP A 568 9.72 -17.09 -2.91
C TRP A 568 9.08 -15.99 -3.77
N VAL A 569 7.87 -15.54 -3.43
CA VAL A 569 7.21 -14.46 -4.18
C VAL A 569 7.95 -13.13 -4.01
N ASP A 570 8.33 -12.78 -2.78
CA ASP A 570 9.05 -11.52 -2.53
C ASP A 570 10.41 -11.51 -3.26
N ARG A 571 11.07 -12.67 -3.45
CA ARG A 571 12.32 -12.75 -4.23
C ARG A 571 12.13 -12.52 -5.72
N HIS A 572 11.01 -12.92 -6.30
CA HIS A 572 10.81 -12.91 -7.76
C HIS A 572 9.83 -11.83 -8.26
N TYR A 573 9.01 -11.25 -7.38
CA TYR A 573 7.93 -10.32 -7.71
C TYR A 573 7.83 -9.14 -6.74
N SER A 574 8.93 -8.77 -6.06
CA SER A 574 8.98 -7.53 -5.28
C SER A 574 9.33 -6.34 -6.17
N ASP A 575 8.30 -5.65 -6.67
CA ASP A 575 8.47 -4.29 -7.16
C ASP A 575 7.96 -3.32 -6.08
N PRO A 576 8.82 -2.50 -5.44
CA PRO A 576 8.40 -1.53 -4.44
C PRO A 576 7.41 -0.48 -4.96
N SER A 577 7.34 -0.29 -6.27
CA SER A 577 6.39 0.62 -6.93
C SER A 577 5.00 -0.01 -7.15
N GLN A 578 4.83 -1.30 -6.86
CA GLN A 578 3.58 -2.03 -7.10
C GLN A 578 2.95 -2.53 -5.78
N PRO A 579 1.61 -2.64 -5.72
CA PRO A 579 0.93 -3.25 -4.58
C PRO A 579 1.39 -4.70 -4.37
N ARG A 580 1.64 -5.07 -3.11
CA ARG A 580 2.04 -6.44 -2.76
C ARG A 580 0.90 -7.42 -3.04
N LEU A 581 1.22 -8.57 -3.63
CA LEU A 581 0.26 -9.66 -3.83
C LEU A 581 -0.16 -10.27 -2.49
N ILE A 582 -1.45 -10.21 -2.19
CA ILE A 582 -2.06 -10.69 -0.94
C ILE A 582 -2.95 -11.89 -1.27
N SER A 583 -2.78 -12.98 -0.52
CA SER A 583 -3.66 -14.16 -0.58
C SER A 583 -4.58 -14.20 0.64
N CYS A 584 -5.88 -14.40 0.39
CA CYS A 584 -6.89 -14.55 1.43
C CYS A 584 -6.58 -15.75 2.33
N TRP A 585 -6.30 -16.93 1.75
CA TRP A 585 -5.98 -18.13 2.52
C TRP A 585 -4.73 -17.96 3.38
N GLN A 586 -3.65 -17.43 2.82
CA GLN A 586 -2.39 -17.30 3.55
C GLN A 586 -2.53 -16.33 4.73
N ASN A 587 -3.11 -15.15 4.51
CA ASN A 587 -3.26 -14.14 5.57
C ASN A 587 -4.28 -14.57 6.62
N SER A 588 -5.37 -15.23 6.21
CA SER A 588 -6.35 -15.82 7.13
C SER A 588 -5.71 -16.90 8.02
N THR A 589 -4.89 -17.78 7.44
CA THR A 589 -4.15 -18.81 8.19
C THR A 589 -3.17 -18.18 9.17
N LEU A 590 -2.36 -17.21 8.72
CA LEU A 590 -1.41 -16.51 9.59
C LEU A 590 -2.10 -15.78 10.74
N CYS A 591 -3.25 -15.15 10.48
CA CYS A 591 -4.07 -14.53 11.52
C CYS A 591 -4.53 -15.57 12.55
N GLU A 592 -5.08 -16.70 12.12
CA GLU A 592 -5.50 -17.79 13.01
C GLU A 592 -4.33 -18.38 13.82
N ILE A 593 -3.17 -18.60 13.20
CA ILE A 593 -1.97 -19.11 13.89
C ILE A 593 -1.50 -18.12 14.97
N GLN A 594 -1.39 -16.83 14.64
CA GLN A 594 -0.94 -15.83 15.60
C GLN A 594 -1.97 -15.63 16.72
N ARG A 595 -3.26 -15.71 16.40
CA ARG A 595 -4.35 -15.71 17.39
C ARG A 595 -4.18 -16.89 18.34
N GLU A 596 -4.03 -18.12 17.83
CA GLU A 596 -3.84 -19.33 18.66
C GLU A 596 -2.61 -19.28 19.56
N ARG A 597 -1.55 -18.60 19.11
CA ARG A 597 -0.32 -18.36 19.89
C ARG A 597 -0.42 -17.21 20.89
N ASN A 598 -1.60 -16.60 21.03
CA ASN A 598 -1.85 -15.45 21.88
C ASN A 598 -1.08 -14.17 21.48
N HIS A 599 -0.95 -13.90 20.18
CA HIS A 599 -0.36 -12.68 19.63
C HIS A 599 -1.37 -11.85 18.83
N PRO A 600 -2.38 -11.22 19.47
CA PRO A 600 -3.48 -10.55 18.77
C PRO A 600 -3.02 -9.38 17.90
N GLN A 601 -1.99 -8.63 18.31
CA GLN A 601 -1.46 -7.52 17.50
C GLN A 601 -0.84 -8.04 16.20
N LEU A 602 -0.10 -9.16 16.24
CA LEU A 602 0.45 -9.77 15.03
C LEU A 602 -0.66 -10.35 14.15
N ALA A 603 -1.68 -10.98 14.75
CA ALA A 603 -2.85 -11.45 14.02
C ALA A 603 -3.54 -10.30 13.26
N ALA A 604 -3.75 -9.15 13.91
CA ALA A 604 -4.32 -7.97 13.30
C ALA A 604 -3.50 -7.44 12.10
N THR A 605 -2.16 -7.53 12.14
CA THR A 605 -1.33 -7.12 10.98
C THR A 605 -1.56 -7.98 9.74
N HIS A 606 -1.89 -9.26 9.91
CA HIS A 606 -2.22 -10.16 8.80
C HIS A 606 -3.66 -9.96 8.31
N LEU A 607 -4.57 -9.56 9.19
CA LEU A 607 -5.96 -9.27 8.83
C LEU A 607 -6.12 -7.95 8.09
N GLN A 608 -5.35 -6.91 8.46
CA GLN A 608 -5.52 -5.54 7.95
C GLN A 608 -5.60 -5.44 6.41
N PRO A 609 -4.70 -6.09 5.62
CA PRO A 609 -4.78 -6.00 4.16
C PRO A 609 -6.03 -6.67 3.57
N LEU A 610 -6.64 -7.62 4.28
CA LEU A 610 -7.88 -8.28 3.86
C LEU A 610 -9.10 -7.38 4.07
N LEU A 611 -9.08 -6.53 5.12
CA LEU A 611 -10.16 -5.58 5.37
C LEU A 611 -10.22 -4.50 4.27
N GLU A 612 -9.07 -4.02 3.79
CA GLU A 612 -9.02 -3.11 2.64
C GLU A 612 -9.59 -3.76 1.38
N HIS A 613 -9.42 -5.08 1.21
CA HIS A 613 -10.02 -5.81 0.11
C HIS A 613 -11.55 -5.86 0.24
N LEU A 614 -12.06 -6.12 1.45
CA LEU A 614 -13.50 -6.14 1.76
C LEU A 614 -14.19 -4.80 1.44
N GLU A 615 -13.55 -3.68 1.75
CA GLU A 615 -14.07 -2.33 1.43
C GLU A 615 -14.19 -2.07 -0.08
N ARG A 616 -13.31 -2.67 -0.89
CA ARG A 616 -13.32 -2.53 -2.36
C ARG A 616 -14.26 -3.52 -3.06
N GLY A 617 -14.74 -4.53 -2.32
CA GLY A 617 -15.56 -5.63 -2.83
C GLY A 617 -14.72 -6.86 -3.17
N THR A 618 -15.15 -8.02 -2.67
CA THR A 618 -14.45 -9.31 -2.80
C THR A 618 -15.36 -10.41 -3.30
N GLU A 619 -14.76 -11.52 -3.71
CA GLU A 619 -15.51 -12.76 -4.01
C GLU A 619 -16.25 -13.26 -2.75
N PRO A 620 -17.48 -13.80 -2.87
CA PRO A 620 -18.30 -14.15 -1.70
C PRO A 620 -17.66 -15.18 -0.76
N GLY A 621 -16.96 -16.18 -1.27
CA GLY A 621 -16.22 -17.16 -0.47
C GLY A 621 -15.09 -16.52 0.34
N GLN A 622 -14.26 -15.70 -0.30
CA GLN A 622 -13.24 -14.92 0.39
C GLN A 622 -13.85 -13.97 1.42
N HIS A 623 -14.97 -13.32 1.11
CA HIS A 623 -15.70 -12.47 2.05
C HIS A 623 -16.06 -13.23 3.33
N VAL A 624 -16.60 -14.44 3.19
CA VAL A 624 -16.95 -15.30 4.33
C VAL A 624 -15.72 -15.65 5.16
N ILE A 625 -14.59 -16.01 4.54
CA ILE A 625 -13.34 -16.31 5.26
C ILE A 625 -12.83 -15.08 6.01
N ILE A 626 -12.75 -13.92 5.35
CA ILE A 626 -12.20 -12.70 5.93
C ILE A 626 -13.02 -12.29 7.14
N GLN A 627 -14.35 -12.30 7.02
CA GLN A 627 -15.25 -11.99 8.12
C GLN A 627 -15.23 -13.05 9.23
N TYR A 628 -15.04 -14.33 8.88
CA TYR A 628 -14.84 -15.40 9.87
C TYR A 628 -13.62 -15.11 10.74
N VAL A 629 -12.46 -14.88 10.13
CA VAL A 629 -11.20 -14.63 10.86
C VAL A 629 -11.24 -13.30 11.61
N ARG A 630 -11.85 -12.26 11.04
CA ARG A 630 -12.12 -10.99 11.75
C ARG A 630 -12.97 -11.21 12.98
N GLY A 631 -14.06 -11.96 12.84
CA GLY A 631 -14.96 -12.27 13.94
C GLY A 631 -14.26 -13.09 15.02
N HIS A 632 -13.41 -14.03 14.62
CA HIS A 632 -12.65 -14.86 15.55
C HIS A 632 -11.61 -14.08 16.34
N LEU A 633 -10.88 -13.16 15.68
CA LEU A 633 -9.94 -12.28 16.37
C LEU A 633 -10.66 -11.34 17.34
N ALA A 634 -11.77 -10.72 16.92
CA ALA A 634 -12.59 -9.88 17.78
C ALA A 634 -13.14 -10.66 18.99
N PHE A 635 -13.52 -11.92 18.80
CA PHE A 635 -13.94 -12.83 19.87
C PHE A 635 -12.80 -13.07 20.87
N SER A 636 -11.57 -13.36 20.40
CA SER A 636 -10.39 -13.53 21.26
C SER A 636 -10.03 -12.28 22.06
N GLU A 637 -10.31 -11.10 21.54
CA GLU A 637 -10.06 -9.80 22.19
C GLU A 637 -11.17 -9.40 23.17
N GLY A 638 -12.29 -10.13 23.21
CA GLY A 638 -13.45 -9.82 24.04
C GLY A 638 -14.42 -8.81 23.41
N ASN A 639 -14.21 -8.42 22.16
CA ASN A 639 -15.07 -7.52 21.39
C ASN A 639 -16.26 -8.29 20.80
N LEU A 640 -17.14 -8.83 21.65
CA LEU A 640 -18.22 -9.75 21.26
C LEU A 640 -19.17 -9.15 20.22
N GLN A 641 -19.50 -7.87 20.32
CA GLN A 641 -20.41 -7.21 19.37
C GLN A 641 -19.81 -7.17 17.96
N ASP A 642 -18.55 -6.77 17.83
CA ASP A 642 -17.85 -6.75 16.54
C ASP A 642 -17.69 -8.17 15.96
N ALA A 643 -17.47 -9.16 16.84
CA ALA A 643 -17.41 -10.56 16.44
C ALA A 643 -18.74 -11.05 15.86
N ILE A 644 -19.85 -10.80 16.56
CA ILE A 644 -21.20 -11.18 16.13
C ILE A 644 -21.53 -10.55 14.77
N GLU A 645 -21.29 -9.25 14.61
CA GLU A 645 -21.61 -8.54 13.37
C GLU A 645 -20.83 -9.05 12.17
N ALA A 646 -19.52 -9.29 12.33
CA ALA A 646 -18.70 -9.87 11.27
C ALA A 646 -19.22 -11.25 10.86
N LEU A 647 -19.57 -12.10 11.83
CA LEU A 647 -20.03 -13.47 11.57
C LEU A 647 -21.45 -13.53 11.03
N GLU A 648 -22.33 -12.59 11.40
CA GLU A 648 -23.64 -12.42 10.79
C GLU A 648 -23.53 -12.01 9.31
N ASP A 649 -22.64 -11.07 9.01
CA ASP A 649 -22.36 -10.66 7.64
C ASP A 649 -21.77 -11.82 6.80
N ALA A 650 -20.86 -12.61 7.40
CA ALA A 650 -20.36 -13.84 6.80
C ALA A 650 -21.48 -14.85 6.52
N SER A 651 -22.34 -15.12 7.51
CA SER A 651 -23.48 -16.04 7.40
C SER A 651 -24.49 -15.57 6.33
N LEU A 652 -24.78 -14.28 6.27
CA LEU A 652 -25.70 -13.68 5.31
C LEU A 652 -25.16 -13.79 3.88
N THR A 653 -23.90 -13.43 3.67
CA THR A 653 -23.23 -13.49 2.36
C THR A 653 -23.14 -14.94 1.88
N GLY A 654 -22.72 -15.85 2.76
CA GLY A 654 -22.62 -17.28 2.45
C GLY A 654 -23.95 -17.92 2.05
N ARG A 655 -25.09 -17.42 2.56
CA ARG A 655 -26.43 -17.87 2.15
C ARG A 655 -26.89 -17.22 0.85
N LYS A 656 -26.80 -15.89 0.76
CA LYS A 656 -27.35 -15.13 -0.39
C LYS A 656 -26.60 -15.37 -1.69
N ARG A 657 -25.32 -15.71 -1.62
CA ARG A 657 -24.45 -15.88 -2.80
C ARG A 657 -23.84 -17.27 -2.90
N ARG A 658 -24.53 -18.30 -2.38
CA ARG A 658 -24.00 -19.67 -2.31
C ARG A 658 -23.53 -20.19 -3.68
N GLU A 659 -24.29 -19.93 -4.74
CA GLU A 659 -24.00 -20.37 -6.12
C GLU A 659 -22.76 -19.69 -6.75
N GLN A 660 -22.14 -18.74 -6.06
CA GLN A 660 -20.91 -18.06 -6.49
C GLN A 660 -19.67 -18.52 -5.72
N ILE A 661 -19.84 -19.36 -4.69
CA ILE A 661 -18.75 -19.79 -3.82
C ILE A 661 -18.14 -21.09 -4.35
N VAL A 662 -16.85 -21.06 -4.67
CA VAL A 662 -16.11 -22.17 -5.30
C VAL A 662 -15.77 -23.31 -4.32
N PHE A 663 -15.80 -23.07 -3.01
CA PHE A 663 -15.43 -24.05 -1.98
C PHE A 663 -16.35 -23.94 -0.76
N GLU A 664 -16.23 -24.87 0.19
CA GLU A 664 -16.96 -24.74 1.46
C GLU A 664 -16.14 -23.89 2.46
N PRO A 665 -16.57 -22.66 2.80
CA PRO A 665 -15.85 -21.81 3.74
C PRO A 665 -16.01 -22.31 5.18
N PRO A 666 -15.20 -21.80 6.14
CA PRO A 666 -15.34 -22.16 7.56
C PRO A 666 -16.75 -21.89 8.11
N ALA A 667 -17.14 -22.65 9.15
CA ALA A 667 -18.49 -22.61 9.71
C ALA A 667 -18.76 -21.32 10.52
N SER A 668 -19.06 -20.20 9.83
CA SER A 668 -19.34 -18.91 10.48
C SER A 668 -20.48 -18.96 11.48
N THR A 669 -21.52 -19.76 11.22
CA THR A 669 -22.64 -19.96 12.16
C THR A 669 -22.21 -20.71 13.43
N ALA A 670 -21.23 -21.61 13.32
CA ALA A 670 -20.71 -22.33 14.48
C ALA A 670 -19.96 -21.39 15.44
N LEU A 671 -19.14 -20.49 14.89
CA LEU A 671 -18.45 -19.47 15.68
C LEU A 671 -19.40 -18.38 16.18
N LEU A 672 -20.42 -18.01 15.39
CA LEU A 672 -21.47 -17.08 15.81
C LEU A 672 -22.23 -17.61 17.04
N ALA A 673 -22.56 -18.91 17.05
CA ALA A 673 -23.18 -19.55 18.20
C ALA A 673 -22.30 -19.48 19.46
N ARG A 674 -20.97 -19.65 19.32
CA ARG A 674 -20.03 -19.47 20.44
C ARG A 674 -20.02 -18.03 20.95
N CYS A 675 -20.07 -17.04 20.06
CA CYS A 675 -20.14 -15.62 20.46
C CYS A 675 -21.44 -15.34 21.23
N TYR A 676 -22.58 -15.86 20.78
CA TYR A 676 -23.86 -15.74 21.49
C TYR A 676 -23.84 -16.43 22.86
N LEU A 677 -23.20 -17.60 22.99
CA LEU A 677 -23.02 -18.27 24.27
C LEU A 677 -22.17 -17.43 25.24
N ALA A 678 -21.06 -16.86 24.75
CA ALA A 678 -20.21 -15.98 25.56
C ALA A 678 -20.92 -14.70 25.99
N ALA A 679 -21.87 -14.21 25.19
CA ALA A 679 -22.74 -13.07 25.51
C ALA A 679 -23.93 -13.43 26.43
N GLY A 680 -24.07 -14.70 26.85
CA GLY A 680 -25.18 -15.14 27.71
C GLY A 680 -26.52 -15.34 27.00
N HIS A 681 -26.51 -15.61 25.70
CA HIS A 681 -27.72 -15.77 24.88
C HIS A 681 -27.83 -17.17 24.23
N PRO A 682 -28.03 -18.24 25.01
CA PRO A 682 -28.03 -19.63 24.50
C PRO A 682 -29.17 -19.92 23.51
N GLU A 683 -30.30 -19.25 23.63
CA GLU A 683 -31.42 -19.39 22.68
C GLU A 683 -31.11 -18.78 21.30
N GLN A 684 -30.41 -17.65 21.26
CA GLN A 684 -29.93 -17.05 20.02
C GLN A 684 -28.83 -17.93 19.39
N ALA A 685 -27.94 -18.49 20.22
CA ALA A 685 -26.94 -19.44 19.78
C ALA A 685 -27.59 -20.66 19.08
N ARG A 686 -28.62 -21.26 19.70
CA ARG A 686 -29.41 -22.35 19.10
C ARG A 686 -30.04 -21.95 17.77
N ALA A 687 -30.75 -20.81 17.74
CA ALA A 687 -31.41 -20.33 16.53
C ALA A 687 -30.43 -20.09 15.36
N SER A 688 -29.21 -19.62 15.66
CA SER A 688 -28.18 -19.39 14.65
C SER A 688 -27.75 -20.70 13.96
N LEU A 689 -27.72 -21.82 14.67
CA LEU A 689 -27.41 -23.16 14.15
C LEU A 689 -28.62 -23.78 13.43
N ASP A 690 -29.82 -23.66 14.00
CA ASP A 690 -31.06 -24.26 13.47
C ASP A 690 -31.43 -23.71 12.09
N SER A 691 -31.05 -22.45 11.81
CA SER A 691 -31.27 -21.81 10.52
C SER A 691 -30.58 -22.50 9.32
N ARG A 692 -29.80 -23.57 9.57
CA ARG A 692 -29.18 -24.45 8.57
C ARG A 692 -29.46 -25.95 8.79
N ALA A 693 -30.41 -26.35 9.65
CA ALA A 693 -30.68 -27.73 10.05
C ALA A 693 -31.19 -28.70 8.94
N GLY A 694 -30.97 -28.38 7.66
CA GLY A 694 -31.26 -29.24 6.51
C GLY A 694 -30.25 -29.14 5.37
N ALA A 695 -29.10 -28.47 5.57
CA ALA A 695 -28.02 -28.45 4.59
C ALA A 695 -27.13 -29.69 4.75
N GLU A 696 -26.93 -30.47 3.69
CA GLU A 696 -25.89 -31.51 3.66
C GLU A 696 -24.52 -30.80 3.64
N PHE A 697 -23.78 -30.90 4.75
CA PHE A 697 -22.38 -30.47 4.79
C PHE A 697 -21.54 -31.55 4.11
N THR A 698 -20.83 -31.19 3.04
CA THR A 698 -19.97 -32.12 2.32
C THR A 698 -18.58 -32.18 2.94
N ASN A 699 -18.10 -31.08 3.53
CA ASN A 699 -16.83 -31.02 4.24
C ASN A 699 -16.94 -31.52 5.71
N PRO A 700 -16.19 -32.56 6.10
CA PRO A 700 -16.15 -33.07 7.48
C PRO A 700 -15.73 -32.03 8.52
N LEU A 701 -14.79 -31.12 8.21
CA LEU A 701 -14.34 -30.08 9.13
C LEU A 701 -15.47 -29.10 9.46
N HIS A 702 -16.26 -28.71 8.46
CA HIS A 702 -17.42 -27.82 8.66
C HIS A 702 -18.50 -28.51 9.51
N LEU A 703 -18.76 -29.80 9.23
CA LEU A 703 -19.69 -30.62 10.01
C LEU A 703 -19.24 -30.72 11.47
N GLU A 704 -17.96 -31.04 11.71
CA GLU A 704 -17.37 -31.11 13.04
C GLU A 704 -17.54 -29.79 13.80
N GLN A 705 -17.14 -28.65 13.21
CA GLN A 705 -17.30 -27.33 13.85
C GLN A 705 -18.75 -27.05 14.24
N SER A 706 -19.69 -27.33 13.34
CA SER A 706 -21.12 -27.09 13.57
C SER A 706 -21.65 -27.96 14.71
N ARG A 707 -21.28 -29.24 14.74
CA ARG A 707 -21.70 -30.20 15.77
C ARG A 707 -21.05 -29.95 17.13
N ILE A 708 -19.79 -29.52 17.16
CA ILE A 708 -19.12 -29.12 18.41
C ILE A 708 -19.84 -27.90 19.01
N SER A 709 -20.17 -26.90 18.20
CA SER A 709 -20.95 -25.74 18.67
C SER A 709 -22.36 -26.11 19.10
N GLU A 710 -23.03 -27.04 18.42
CA GLU A 710 -24.32 -27.60 18.87
C GLU A 710 -24.19 -28.24 20.27
N ALA A 711 -23.13 -29.04 20.49
CA ALA A 711 -22.85 -29.63 21.79
C ALA A 711 -22.59 -28.56 22.87
N ARG A 712 -21.85 -27.49 22.56
CA ARG A 712 -21.65 -26.35 23.48
C ARG A 712 -22.99 -25.70 23.88
N VAL A 713 -23.89 -25.51 22.92
CA VAL A 713 -25.25 -24.97 23.18
C VAL A 713 -26.04 -25.92 24.08
N LEU A 714 -26.00 -27.23 23.84
CA LEU A 714 -26.68 -28.23 24.68
C LEU A 714 -26.12 -28.27 26.10
N VAL A 715 -24.80 -28.16 26.29
CA VAL A 715 -24.18 -28.06 27.62
C VAL A 715 -24.65 -26.80 28.35
N ALA A 716 -24.73 -25.66 27.65
CA ALA A 716 -25.23 -24.40 28.21
C ALA A 716 -26.73 -24.47 28.59
N LEU A 717 -27.54 -25.19 27.81
CA LEU A 717 -28.96 -25.46 28.08
C LEU A 717 -29.21 -26.61 29.08
N ASP A 718 -28.17 -27.08 29.76
CA ASP A 718 -28.22 -28.14 30.77
C ASP A 718 -28.73 -29.50 30.22
N GLN A 719 -28.32 -29.83 28.99
CA GLN A 719 -28.57 -31.12 28.33
C GLN A 719 -27.26 -31.88 28.00
N PRO A 720 -26.42 -32.19 29.01
CA PRO A 720 -25.10 -32.78 28.79
C PRO A 720 -25.14 -34.20 28.19
N GLU A 721 -26.23 -34.96 28.34
CA GLU A 721 -26.38 -36.29 27.75
C GLU A 721 -26.42 -36.22 26.23
N ARG A 722 -27.22 -35.30 25.68
CA ARG A 722 -27.34 -35.09 24.23
C ARG A 722 -26.04 -34.53 23.64
N ALA A 723 -25.34 -33.69 24.39
CA ALA A 723 -24.01 -33.22 23.99
C ALA A 723 -23.01 -34.38 23.87
N GLN A 724 -23.01 -35.34 24.80
CA GLN A 724 -22.15 -36.53 24.73
C GLN A 724 -22.48 -37.45 23.55
N GLU A 725 -23.76 -37.63 23.22
CA GLU A 725 -24.18 -38.38 22.03
C GLU A 725 -23.54 -37.81 20.77
N ILE A 726 -23.62 -36.49 20.59
CA ILE A 726 -23.01 -35.79 19.44
C ILE A 726 -21.48 -35.94 19.47
N LEU A 727 -20.84 -35.62 20.59
CA LEU A 727 -19.37 -35.58 20.68
C LEU A 727 -18.73 -36.97 20.57
N SER A 728 -19.38 -38.01 21.12
CA SER A 728 -18.89 -39.39 21.01
C SER A 728 -18.86 -39.89 19.56
N ALA A 729 -19.80 -39.44 18.73
CA ALA A 729 -19.82 -39.77 17.30
C ALA A 729 -18.68 -39.09 16.51
N LEU A 730 -18.17 -37.95 16.99
CA LEU A 730 -17.11 -37.17 16.34
C LEU A 730 -15.68 -37.59 16.73
N LEU A 731 -15.50 -38.18 17.92
CA LEU A 731 -14.17 -38.53 18.44
C LEU A 731 -13.35 -39.42 17.48
N ASN A 732 -13.92 -40.55 17.05
CA ASN A 732 -13.19 -41.51 16.21
C ASN A 732 -12.91 -40.96 14.80
N PRO A 733 -13.86 -40.30 14.10
CA PRO A 733 -13.57 -39.65 12.82
C PRO A 733 -12.48 -38.58 12.92
N ALA A 734 -12.55 -37.68 13.92
CA ALA A 734 -11.58 -36.60 14.08
C ALA A 734 -10.16 -37.13 14.34
N GLU A 735 -10.03 -38.18 15.16
CA GLU A 735 -8.74 -38.83 15.42
C GLU A 735 -8.20 -39.57 14.20
N ARG A 736 -9.05 -40.35 13.51
CA ARG A 736 -8.65 -41.12 12.32
C ARG A 736 -8.13 -40.22 11.20
N ASN A 737 -8.73 -39.04 11.03
CA ASN A 737 -8.38 -38.09 9.98
C ASN A 737 -7.36 -37.04 10.43
N ALA A 738 -6.81 -37.16 11.64
CA ALA A 738 -5.85 -36.23 12.24
C ALA A 738 -6.35 -34.77 12.30
N HIS A 739 -7.65 -34.55 12.55
CA HIS A 739 -8.24 -33.23 12.76
C HIS A 739 -7.95 -32.72 14.18
N ASN A 740 -6.67 -32.66 14.57
CA ASN A 740 -6.27 -32.49 15.96
C ASN A 740 -6.80 -31.20 16.61
N ARG A 741 -6.98 -30.13 15.82
CA ARG A 741 -7.62 -28.90 16.29
C ARG A 741 -9.04 -29.18 16.84
N HIS A 742 -9.89 -29.79 16.03
CA HIS A 742 -11.25 -30.14 16.44
C HIS A 742 -11.27 -31.24 17.48
N LEU A 743 -10.31 -32.19 17.45
CA LEU A 743 -10.19 -33.21 18.49
C LEU A 743 -9.98 -32.58 19.87
N VAL A 744 -9.15 -31.54 19.99
CA VAL A 744 -8.98 -30.77 21.23
C VAL A 744 -10.32 -30.14 21.66
N GLU A 745 -11.02 -29.45 20.76
CA GLU A 745 -12.33 -28.87 21.08
C GLU A 745 -13.37 -29.91 21.50
N ILE A 746 -13.44 -31.06 20.81
CA ILE A 746 -14.33 -32.17 21.17
C ILE A 746 -14.03 -32.64 22.58
N LEU A 747 -12.76 -32.88 22.92
CA LEU A 747 -12.35 -33.36 24.24
C LEU A 747 -12.66 -32.33 25.35
N LEU A 748 -12.50 -31.05 25.07
CA LEU A 748 -12.84 -29.95 25.98
C LEU A 748 -14.33 -29.94 26.33
N VAL A 749 -15.19 -29.87 25.30
CA VAL A 749 -16.65 -29.81 25.50
C VAL A 749 -17.19 -31.13 26.08
N TYR A 750 -16.59 -32.27 25.71
CA TYR A 750 -16.96 -33.58 26.28
C TYR A 750 -16.60 -33.61 27.77
N GLY A 751 -15.39 -33.16 28.13
CA GLY A 751 -14.94 -33.06 29.51
C GLY A 751 -15.87 -32.21 30.37
N GLU A 752 -16.36 -31.08 29.85
CA GLU A 752 -17.34 -30.24 30.53
C GLU A 752 -18.70 -30.95 30.71
N ALA A 753 -19.21 -31.60 29.67
CA ALA A 753 -20.47 -32.36 29.74
C ALA A 753 -20.41 -33.48 30.80
N LEU A 754 -19.27 -34.18 30.91
CA LEU A 754 -19.04 -35.19 31.95
C LEU A 754 -18.97 -34.58 33.36
N ALA A 755 -18.36 -33.41 33.50
CA ALA A 755 -18.30 -32.70 34.77
C ALA A 755 -19.70 -32.29 35.27
N LYS A 756 -20.57 -31.81 34.37
CA LYS A 756 -21.99 -31.51 34.70
C LYS A 756 -22.76 -32.74 35.19
N GLN A 757 -22.43 -33.92 34.68
CA GLN A 757 -22.98 -35.20 35.14
C GLN A 757 -22.30 -35.75 36.41
N LYS A 758 -21.40 -34.98 37.05
CA LYS A 758 -20.63 -35.39 38.23
C LYS A 758 -19.70 -36.58 37.99
N ARG A 759 -19.31 -36.85 36.73
CA ARG A 759 -18.35 -37.90 36.33
C ARG A 759 -16.93 -37.35 36.30
N LYS A 760 -16.42 -36.95 37.47
CA LYS A 760 -15.17 -36.19 37.62
C LYS A 760 -13.93 -36.90 37.01
N ASN A 761 -13.73 -38.18 37.29
CA ASN A 761 -12.54 -38.90 36.81
C ASN A 761 -12.49 -39.00 35.27
N GLU A 762 -13.65 -39.19 34.63
CA GLU A 762 -13.73 -39.29 33.18
C GLU A 762 -13.56 -37.91 32.53
N SER A 763 -14.11 -36.86 33.15
CA SER A 763 -13.86 -35.47 32.75
C SER A 763 -12.36 -35.15 32.78
N GLU A 764 -11.67 -35.45 33.89
CA GLU A 764 -10.22 -35.21 34.03
C GLU A 764 -9.40 -35.96 32.97
N GLN A 765 -9.79 -37.18 32.61
CA GLN A 765 -9.13 -37.96 31.54
C GLN A 765 -9.27 -37.27 30.17
N MET A 766 -10.48 -36.81 29.82
CA MET A 766 -10.71 -36.11 28.56
C MET A 766 -9.94 -34.78 28.50
N LEU A 767 -10.01 -33.99 29.57
CA LEU A 767 -9.31 -32.70 29.63
C LEU A 767 -7.78 -32.86 29.63
N THR A 768 -7.24 -33.89 30.30
CA THR A 768 -5.80 -34.19 30.26
C THR A 768 -5.34 -34.55 28.85
N ARG A 769 -6.15 -35.33 28.11
CA ARG A 769 -5.87 -35.67 26.72
C ARG A 769 -5.88 -34.41 25.83
N ALA A 770 -6.84 -33.52 26.03
CA ALA A 770 -6.92 -32.24 25.31
C ALA A 770 -5.67 -31.38 25.53
N VAL A 771 -5.21 -31.26 26.78
CA VAL A 771 -4.01 -30.52 27.15
C VAL A 771 -2.76 -31.10 26.48
N ASN A 772 -2.58 -32.42 26.49
CA ASN A 772 -1.41 -33.05 25.88
C ASN A 772 -1.35 -32.81 24.36
N LEU A 773 -2.47 -33.00 23.66
CA LEU A 773 -2.55 -32.76 22.20
C LEU A 773 -2.30 -31.29 21.86
N ALA A 774 -2.88 -30.37 22.64
CA ALA A 774 -2.72 -28.94 22.40
C ALA A 774 -1.31 -28.43 22.75
N ALA A 775 -0.65 -29.02 23.74
CA ALA A 775 0.73 -28.68 24.11
C ALA A 775 1.72 -29.09 23.02
N GLU A 776 1.48 -30.22 22.34
CA GLU A 776 2.28 -30.68 21.20
C GLU A 776 2.08 -29.76 19.97
N ALA A 777 0.84 -29.39 19.67
CA ALA A 777 0.50 -28.52 18.54
C ALA A 777 0.75 -27.02 18.78
N GLY A 778 0.75 -26.57 20.05
CA GLY A 778 0.89 -25.17 20.44
C GLY A 778 -0.41 -24.36 20.49
N PHE A 779 -1.59 -24.99 20.57
CA PHE A 779 -2.89 -24.30 20.64
C PHE A 779 -3.17 -23.71 22.04
N MET A 780 -3.10 -22.40 22.23
CA MET A 780 -3.35 -21.80 23.55
C MET A 780 -4.77 -21.23 23.68
N ARG A 781 -5.30 -20.59 22.62
CA ARG A 781 -6.57 -19.86 22.70
C ARG A 781 -7.78 -20.78 22.79
N LEU A 782 -7.68 -22.02 22.30
CA LEU A 782 -8.71 -23.04 22.48
C LEU A 782 -9.17 -23.22 23.94
N PHE A 783 -8.32 -22.95 24.93
CA PHE A 783 -8.70 -23.07 26.36
C PHE A 783 -9.28 -21.78 26.94
N ALA A 784 -8.72 -20.64 26.54
CA ALA A 784 -9.11 -19.32 27.06
C ALA A 784 -10.47 -18.86 26.53
N GLU A 785 -10.96 -19.47 25.46
CA GLU A 785 -12.21 -19.11 24.79
C GLU A 785 -13.40 -20.00 25.18
N GLU A 786 -13.23 -20.83 26.21
CA GLU A 786 -14.25 -21.76 26.69
C GLU A 786 -15.12 -21.18 27.82
N SER A 787 -16.16 -21.94 28.18
CA SER A 787 -17.09 -21.57 29.23
C SER A 787 -16.37 -21.25 30.56
N PRO A 788 -16.93 -20.36 31.39
CA PRO A 788 -16.39 -20.06 32.71
C PRO A 788 -16.20 -21.31 33.58
N GLU A 789 -17.15 -22.24 33.51
CA GLU A 789 -17.13 -23.51 34.24
C GLU A 789 -15.97 -24.39 33.78
N LEU A 790 -15.78 -24.52 32.46
CA LEU A 790 -14.68 -25.29 31.90
C LEU A 790 -13.32 -24.65 32.21
N ARG A 791 -13.20 -23.32 32.13
CA ARG A 791 -11.97 -22.60 32.52
C ARG A 791 -11.61 -22.85 33.99
N ALA A 792 -12.59 -22.91 34.88
CA ALA A 792 -12.36 -23.26 36.28
C ALA A 792 -11.86 -24.71 36.45
N LEU A 793 -12.47 -25.66 35.73
CA LEU A 793 -12.01 -27.07 35.72
C LEU A 793 -10.57 -27.21 35.20
N LEU A 794 -10.21 -26.44 34.16
CA LEU A 794 -8.87 -26.44 33.59
C LEU A 794 -7.81 -25.90 34.58
N LEU A 795 -8.12 -24.85 35.34
CA LEU A 795 -7.21 -24.29 36.36
C LEU A 795 -6.88 -25.28 37.49
N ASP A 796 -7.81 -26.19 37.80
CA ASP A 796 -7.67 -27.22 38.82
C ASP A 796 -7.03 -28.52 38.27
N LEU A 797 -6.84 -28.62 36.96
CA LEU A 797 -6.36 -29.85 36.30
C LEU A 797 -4.86 -30.09 36.56
N PRO A 798 -4.46 -31.27 37.08
CA PRO A 798 -3.04 -31.57 37.35
C PRO A 798 -2.12 -31.46 36.13
N ALA A 799 -2.63 -31.77 34.92
CA ALA A 799 -1.87 -31.71 33.68
C ALA A 799 -1.34 -30.30 33.36
N LEU A 800 -2.08 -29.24 33.73
CA LEU A 800 -1.67 -27.85 33.55
C LEU A 800 -0.78 -27.33 34.69
N ASN A 801 -0.64 -28.09 35.79
CA ASN A 801 0.22 -27.73 36.93
C ASN A 801 1.67 -28.22 36.78
N VAL A 802 1.98 -28.95 35.71
CA VAL A 802 3.34 -29.42 35.42
C VAL A 802 4.19 -28.24 34.91
N PRO A 803 5.45 -28.07 35.39
CA PRO A 803 6.33 -27.01 34.89
C PRO A 803 6.55 -27.12 33.38
N GLY A 804 6.21 -26.06 32.65
CA GLY A 804 6.40 -25.97 31.21
C GLY A 804 6.09 -24.56 30.71
N SER A 805 6.82 -24.08 29.70
CA SER A 805 6.62 -22.73 29.15
C SER A 805 5.23 -22.55 28.54
N TRP A 806 4.69 -23.59 27.88
CA TRP A 806 3.34 -23.58 27.33
C TRP A 806 2.26 -23.64 28.43
N ASN A 807 2.38 -24.60 29.38
CA ASN A 807 1.44 -24.75 30.51
C ASN A 807 1.32 -23.46 31.32
N GLY A 808 2.46 -22.82 31.63
CA GLY A 808 2.50 -21.57 32.37
C GLY A 808 1.74 -20.44 31.66
N LYS A 809 1.94 -20.28 30.34
CA LYS A 809 1.24 -19.27 29.54
C LYS A 809 -0.27 -19.51 29.48
N VAL A 810 -0.70 -20.75 29.25
CA VAL A 810 -2.14 -21.08 29.24
C VAL A 810 -2.77 -20.79 30.60
N ARG A 811 -2.10 -21.14 31.70
CA ARG A 811 -2.58 -20.87 33.06
C ARG A 811 -2.66 -19.36 33.33
N GLU A 812 -1.66 -18.59 32.92
CA GLU A 812 -1.67 -17.11 33.03
C GLU A 812 -2.88 -16.51 32.29
N MET A 813 -3.11 -16.92 31.03
CA MET A 813 -4.27 -16.48 30.24
C MET A 813 -5.61 -16.79 30.92
N LEU A 814 -5.76 -18.00 31.48
CA LEU A 814 -6.97 -18.40 32.20
C LEU A 814 -7.20 -17.57 33.48
N LEU A 815 -6.12 -17.16 34.15
CA LEU A 815 -6.19 -16.33 35.36
C LEU A 815 -6.54 -14.87 35.03
N GLU A 816 -5.91 -14.26 34.03
CA GLU A 816 -6.21 -12.88 33.59
C GLU A 816 -7.69 -12.68 33.25
N GLN A 817 -8.28 -13.65 32.55
CA GLN A 817 -9.70 -13.58 32.21
C GLN A 817 -10.63 -13.76 33.42
N ARG A 818 -10.20 -14.49 34.45
CA ARG A 818 -10.96 -14.61 35.70
C ARG A 818 -10.99 -13.27 36.44
N GLU A 819 -9.88 -12.53 36.45
CA GLU A 819 -9.76 -11.22 37.09
C GLU A 819 -10.59 -10.14 36.36
N LEU A 820 -10.56 -10.11 35.02
CA LEU A 820 -11.37 -9.20 34.20
C LEU A 820 -12.87 -9.34 34.48
N ARG A 821 -13.36 -10.57 34.72
CA ARG A 821 -14.76 -10.85 35.03
C ARG A 821 -15.13 -10.58 36.49
N GLN A 822 -14.19 -10.74 37.42
CA GLN A 822 -14.38 -10.33 38.81
C GLN A 822 -14.44 -8.80 38.97
N ALA A 823 -13.77 -8.06 38.09
CA ALA A 823 -13.85 -6.60 38.03
C ALA A 823 -15.20 -6.08 37.46
N HIS A 824 -15.94 -6.90 36.69
CA HIS A 824 -17.25 -6.58 36.12
C HIS A 824 -18.24 -7.74 36.37
N PRO A 825 -18.82 -7.89 37.57
CA PRO A 825 -19.78 -8.95 37.84
C PRO A 825 -21.06 -8.70 37.03
N GLU A 826 -21.38 -9.61 36.12
CA GLU A 826 -22.70 -9.70 35.49
C GLU A 826 -23.76 -9.87 36.60
N THR A 827 -24.64 -8.88 36.74
CA THR A 827 -25.81 -8.93 37.61
C THR A 827 -26.77 -10.00 37.11
N SER A 828 -26.74 -11.18 37.74
CA SER A 828 -27.74 -12.23 37.57
C SER A 828 -29.07 -11.87 38.25
N GLU A 829 -30.14 -12.23 37.56
CA GLU A 829 -31.54 -11.95 37.79
C GLU A 829 -32.09 -12.43 39.14
N ASP A 830 -32.81 -11.55 39.84
CA ASP A 830 -33.96 -11.91 40.69
C ASP A 830 -34.82 -10.66 40.96
N SER A 831 -35.74 -10.33 40.04
CA SER A 831 -37.03 -9.68 40.35
C SER A 831 -37.82 -9.36 39.07
N ALA A 832 -38.59 -10.32 38.57
CA ALA A 832 -39.76 -10.01 37.76
C ALA A 832 -40.91 -9.59 38.70
N SER A 833 -41.14 -8.27 38.85
CA SER A 833 -42.46 -7.63 39.08
C SER A 833 -42.36 -6.18 39.57
N ASN A 834 -42.21 -5.21 38.66
CA ASN A 834 -43.01 -3.98 38.57
C ASN A 834 -42.41 -3.01 37.54
N PRO A 835 -43.16 -2.53 36.53
CA PRO A 835 -42.69 -1.50 35.61
C PRO A 835 -42.96 -0.11 36.20
N ALA A 836 -42.32 0.22 37.32
CA ALA A 836 -42.39 1.55 37.91
C ALA A 836 -41.20 1.78 38.83
N GLY A 837 -40.11 2.29 38.27
CA GLY A 837 -38.92 2.64 39.04
C GLY A 837 -37.64 2.41 38.26
N ARG A 838 -37.40 3.24 37.23
CA ARG A 838 -36.04 3.37 36.69
C ARG A 838 -35.14 3.92 37.81
N PRO A 839 -33.99 3.29 38.10
CA PRO A 839 -32.98 3.90 38.94
C PRO A 839 -32.49 5.18 38.24
N ALA A 840 -32.31 6.24 39.02
CA ALA A 840 -31.80 7.51 38.55
C ALA A 840 -30.38 7.33 37.99
N PHE A 841 -30.27 7.11 36.68
CA PHE A 841 -29.05 7.44 35.95
C PHE A 841 -28.86 8.94 36.07
N LYS A 842 -27.73 9.34 36.65
CA LYS A 842 -27.26 10.72 36.62
C LYS A 842 -27.32 11.19 35.16
N THR A 843 -27.96 12.33 34.93
CA THR A 843 -27.87 13.08 33.69
C THR A 843 -26.41 13.43 33.44
N ASP A 844 -25.72 12.59 32.67
CA ASP A 844 -24.48 12.98 32.01
C ASP A 844 -24.85 14.05 30.99
N ALA A 845 -24.70 15.31 31.41
CA ALA A 845 -24.62 16.42 30.50
C ALA A 845 -23.49 16.13 29.50
N LEU A 846 -23.74 16.43 28.22
CA LEU A 846 -22.73 16.31 27.17
C LEU A 846 -21.40 16.94 27.65
N PRO A 847 -20.25 16.23 27.55
CA PRO A 847 -18.95 16.78 27.95
C PRO A 847 -18.59 18.06 27.19
N GLU A 848 -19.14 18.25 25.98
CA GLU A 848 -19.16 19.51 25.25
C GLU A 848 -20.52 19.76 24.57
N PRO A 849 -21.05 21.00 24.58
CA PRO A 849 -22.28 21.31 23.86
C PRO A 849 -22.11 21.09 22.34
N LEU A 850 -23.17 20.62 21.69
CA LEU A 850 -23.24 20.55 20.24
C LEU A 850 -23.25 21.97 19.65
N SER A 851 -22.45 22.19 18.63
CA SER A 851 -22.50 23.42 17.85
C SER A 851 -23.80 23.50 17.03
N GLN A 852 -24.20 24.71 16.64
CA GLN A 852 -25.40 24.93 15.83
C GLN A 852 -25.38 24.12 14.51
N ARG A 853 -24.19 23.93 13.92
CA ARG A 853 -24.00 23.10 12.73
C ARG A 853 -24.13 21.61 13.00
N GLU A 854 -23.71 21.14 14.17
CA GLU A 854 -23.88 19.73 14.58
C GLU A 854 -25.34 19.42 14.91
N LEU A 855 -26.09 20.36 15.50
CA LEU A 855 -27.54 20.26 15.70
C LEU A 855 -28.31 20.21 14.37
N GLU A 856 -27.98 21.09 13.43
CA GLU A 856 -28.57 21.10 12.08
C GLU A 856 -28.29 19.78 11.33
N VAL A 857 -27.07 19.24 11.46
CA VAL A 857 -26.73 17.90 10.93
C VAL A 857 -27.55 16.81 11.63
N LEU A 858 -27.71 16.86 12.95
CA LEU A 858 -28.48 15.89 13.73
C LEU A 858 -29.97 15.88 13.35
N GLU A 859 -30.59 17.05 13.12
CA GLU A 859 -31.97 17.18 12.63
C GLU A 859 -32.13 16.60 11.22
N LEU A 860 -31.20 16.90 10.31
CA LEU A 860 -31.24 16.35 8.95
C LEU A 860 -30.98 14.83 8.93
N ILE A 861 -30.19 14.32 9.88
CA ILE A 861 -30.01 12.88 10.10
C ILE A 861 -31.32 12.24 10.58
N HIS A 862 -32.01 12.89 11.52
CA HIS A 862 -33.31 12.47 12.05
C HIS A 862 -34.39 12.46 10.96
N ALA A 863 -34.38 13.43 10.06
CA ALA A 863 -35.25 13.50 8.89
C ALA A 863 -34.92 12.46 7.78
N GLY A 864 -33.94 11.58 7.98
CA GLY A 864 -33.62 10.48 7.06
C GLY A 864 -32.71 10.85 5.88
N HIS A 865 -32.11 12.05 5.86
CA HIS A 865 -31.27 12.47 4.72
C HIS A 865 -29.92 11.76 4.65
N ALA A 866 -29.51 11.38 3.44
CA ALA A 866 -28.17 10.86 3.18
C ALA A 866 -27.10 11.97 3.25
N ASN A 867 -25.84 11.65 3.53
CA ASN A 867 -24.77 12.66 3.74
C ASN A 867 -24.61 13.65 2.57
N LYS A 868 -24.86 13.21 1.33
CA LYS A 868 -24.82 14.05 0.12
C LYS A 868 -25.99 15.05 0.07
N GLU A 869 -27.15 14.66 0.58
CA GLU A 869 -28.34 15.52 0.67
C GLU A 869 -28.21 16.54 1.81
N ILE A 870 -27.64 16.12 2.95
CA ILE A 870 -27.29 17.02 4.06
C ILE A 870 -26.35 18.12 3.58
N ALA A 871 -25.31 17.75 2.81
CA ALA A 871 -24.35 18.69 2.24
C ALA A 871 -25.01 19.73 1.32
N SER A 872 -25.93 19.27 0.46
CA SER A 872 -26.70 20.15 -0.43
C SER A 872 -27.60 21.12 0.34
N LYS A 873 -28.34 20.62 1.35
CA LYS A 873 -29.25 21.44 2.18
C LYS A 873 -28.52 22.48 3.03
N MET A 874 -27.35 22.11 3.59
CA MET A 874 -26.52 23.01 4.39
C MET A 874 -25.61 23.93 3.55
N LYS A 875 -25.61 23.78 2.21
CA LYS A 875 -24.74 24.48 1.25
C LYS A 875 -23.25 24.37 1.58
N VAL A 876 -22.80 23.17 1.94
CA VAL A 876 -21.39 22.84 2.26
C VAL A 876 -20.91 21.62 1.47
N ALA A 877 -19.60 21.38 1.44
CA ALA A 877 -19.04 20.18 0.79
C ALA A 877 -19.35 18.89 1.59
N PRO A 878 -19.50 17.72 0.95
CA PRO A 878 -19.74 16.44 1.64
C PRO A 878 -18.66 16.07 2.67
N ALA A 879 -17.41 16.48 2.46
CA ALA A 879 -16.32 16.29 3.42
C ALA A 879 -16.56 17.07 4.73
N THR A 880 -17.11 18.28 4.63
CA THR A 880 -17.47 19.12 5.79
C THR A 880 -18.59 18.48 6.63
N VAL A 881 -19.59 17.89 5.96
CA VAL A 881 -20.64 17.12 6.66
C VAL A 881 -20.06 15.90 7.37
N LYS A 882 -19.14 15.15 6.73
CA LYS A 882 -18.46 14.02 7.41
C LYS A 882 -17.67 14.47 8.65
N ALA A 883 -17.03 15.64 8.61
CA ALA A 883 -16.34 16.19 9.77
C ALA A 883 -17.33 16.54 10.91
N HIS A 884 -18.46 17.17 10.59
CA HIS A 884 -19.52 17.44 11.58
C HIS A 884 -20.15 16.17 12.15
N ILE A 885 -20.37 15.13 11.33
CA ILE A 885 -20.89 13.84 11.79
C ILE A 885 -19.90 13.16 12.73
N ARG A 886 -18.60 13.17 12.40
CA ARG A 886 -17.55 12.61 13.26
C ARG A 886 -17.48 13.32 14.60
N ASN A 887 -17.55 14.65 14.61
CA ASN A 887 -17.53 15.44 15.85
C ASN A 887 -18.83 15.25 16.65
N LEU A 888 -19.99 15.22 16.00
CA LEU A 888 -21.28 14.91 16.60
C LEU A 888 -21.26 13.54 17.30
N TYR A 889 -20.72 12.52 16.62
CA TYR A 889 -20.59 11.16 17.15
C TYR A 889 -19.60 11.10 18.32
N GLY A 890 -18.46 11.79 18.21
CA GLY A 890 -17.50 11.93 19.30
C GLY A 890 -18.11 12.60 20.54
N LYS A 891 -18.91 13.66 20.36
CA LYS A 891 -19.58 14.37 21.47
C LYS A 891 -20.73 13.57 22.09
N LEU A 892 -21.42 12.76 21.28
CA LEU A 892 -22.50 11.87 21.74
C LEU A 892 -21.97 10.54 22.32
N GLY A 893 -20.69 10.21 22.11
CA GLY A 893 -20.08 8.96 22.55
C GLY A 893 -20.58 7.72 21.79
N VAL A 894 -20.90 7.89 20.50
CA VAL A 894 -21.56 6.86 19.67
C VAL A 894 -20.76 6.61 18.39
N GLY A 895 -20.83 5.40 17.85
CA GLY A 895 -20.13 5.04 16.61
C GLY A 895 -21.02 5.12 15.37
N ARG A 896 -22.35 5.05 15.56
CA ARG A 896 -23.32 4.82 14.48
C ARG A 896 -24.44 5.83 14.43
N ARG A 897 -25.02 5.96 13.23
CA ARG A 897 -26.12 6.88 12.93
C ARG A 897 -27.37 6.62 13.78
N THR A 898 -27.71 5.35 13.97
CA THR A 898 -28.87 4.92 14.77
C THR A 898 -28.65 5.15 16.26
N GLU A 899 -27.43 4.88 16.76
CA GLU A 899 -27.02 5.18 18.14
C GLU A 899 -27.05 6.69 18.41
N ALA A 900 -26.57 7.51 17.48
CA ALA A 900 -26.62 8.97 17.60
C ALA A 900 -28.04 9.50 17.73
N LEU A 901 -29.00 8.93 16.99
CA LEU A 901 -30.41 9.30 17.09
C LEU A 901 -31.06 8.81 18.39
N ALA A 902 -30.74 7.59 18.84
CA ALA A 902 -31.21 7.07 20.11
C ALA A 902 -30.68 7.92 21.28
N ARG A 903 -29.39 8.22 21.28
CA ARG A 903 -28.73 9.04 22.30
C ARG A 903 -29.21 10.48 22.29
N ALA A 904 -29.44 11.07 21.12
CA ALA A 904 -30.02 12.40 21.00
C ALA A 904 -31.47 12.49 21.55
N ARG A 905 -32.28 11.44 21.36
CA ARG A 905 -33.63 11.34 21.96
C ARG A 905 -33.57 11.19 23.49
N GLU A 906 -32.65 10.38 24.01
CA GLU A 906 -32.41 10.24 25.45
C GLU A 906 -31.99 11.57 26.10
N LEU A 907 -31.24 12.40 25.37
CA LEU A 907 -30.77 13.71 25.81
C LEU A 907 -31.77 14.85 25.55
N GLY A 908 -32.95 14.57 24.97
CA GLY A 908 -33.98 15.57 24.68
C GLY A 908 -33.61 16.58 23.59
N LEU A 909 -32.65 16.24 22.72
CA LEU A 909 -32.18 17.10 21.61
C LEU A 909 -33.02 16.94 20.34
N LEU A 910 -33.86 15.91 20.27
CA LEU A 910 -34.79 15.62 19.19
C LEU A 910 -36.15 15.30 19.79
N GLU A 911 -37.23 15.74 19.14
CA GLU A 911 -38.58 15.30 19.50
C GLU A 911 -38.77 13.79 19.18
N PRO A 912 -39.66 13.07 19.90
CA PRO A 912 -39.81 11.62 19.81
C PRO A 912 -40.01 11.06 18.38
#